data_AF-A0A2P6TFJ1-F1
#
_entry.id   AF-A0A2P6TFJ1-F1
#
_cell.length_a   1.000
_cell.length_b   1.000
_cell.length_c   1.000
_cell.angle_alpha   90.00
_cell.angle_beta   90.00
_cell.angle_gamma   90.00
#
_symmetry.space_group_name_H-M   'P 1'
#
loop_
_entity.id
_entity.type
_entity.pdbx_description
1 polymer ?
#
loop_
_entity_poly.entity_id
_entity_poly.type
_entity_poly.pdbx_seq_one_letter_code
_entity_poly.pdbx_strand_id
1 'polypeptide(L)'
;MALQAACASATISLPARSPSAAGRAARRACRPAARPCTRVQAQAGLSGHSSLGTWQRIELARRKLEVAVREENYAVAAEAKKEIQLLTERLPPNQLLLATLLDRLDKGGLSEEEATAVVRQLGELGEWEAVPALAAALQSEGDSVPAAAEEALWSLFLRCPTPELDQMMQQGVALMRVPEQWDQALELFDRMVALAPTFAEAYNKRATVLFLLQRFEEAIADCRIALQMNPYHFKAAAGMGLCCAAVEDIEGSIAAYQTAVAINPRLKHLRAHIRRLQQSLRQPESADEWQQFPRESLRANMAPPNATGACDAALFQRTLAHAKAAAAAKSACSSSPSSGVAAVAVAAGATPAPSVAAAAPQLLFTASAAPGHFMPGHVEQPTRVDVILQMLKDAGITGGAFAGQLHEVPVGQLASMKAVRQVHSYADELARTAAEAQEGHPTAVADIGDPDGVTYVTPTSFDDALRAAGSACALVDAVVAASRGAEAGSSSASAAGAAASAGVAEGKQAGAGSPTTVLGGLSSAAVAEQQAGKQAGTSQGQQGAAGATAAFSLCRPPGHHATSDTPLGYCLFNNVALAARHAQRVHGLDKVLILDFDLHHGNGTADIFSDDPSVLFIDTHEASSIYPPPFAGGSVEDVGKGAGRGTTINIPMPRFAGERCMLHVFDSVIAPAAERFRPDLILVSAGFDAHWRDPFQGLQLRSSTYYKLAQRLQALAVRLCAGRLAFLLEGGYHTEAVGESVCEVFLALLGRPSVEGQAALQLPRPEPVAEVDALVEQLRRVHSL
;
A
#
# COMPACT_ATOMS: atom_id res chain seq x y z
N MET A 1 -52.80 -14.18 -39.95
CA MET A 1 -52.26 -15.53 -40.22
C MET A 1 -51.29 -15.85 -39.09
N ALA A 2 -51.81 -16.39 -37.98
CA ALA A 2 -51.79 -17.83 -37.61
C ALA A 2 -50.53 -18.10 -36.75
N LEU A 3 -50.54 -18.32 -35.44
CA LEU A 3 -51.45 -19.01 -34.50
C LEU A 3 -51.57 -20.53 -34.77
N GLN A 4 -51.41 -21.33 -33.69
CA GLN A 4 -51.54 -22.80 -33.50
C GLN A 4 -50.23 -23.62 -33.64
N ALA A 5 -49.93 -24.65 -32.83
CA ALA A 5 -50.68 -25.43 -31.82
C ALA A 5 -49.67 -26.22 -30.93
N ALA A 6 -49.85 -26.27 -29.60
CA ALA A 6 -50.46 -27.33 -28.76
C ALA A 6 -49.42 -28.32 -28.17
N CYS A 7 -49.23 -28.47 -26.85
CA CYS A 7 -50.10 -29.02 -25.77
C CYS A 7 -50.49 -30.50 -25.91
N ALA A 8 -50.00 -31.34 -24.98
CA ALA A 8 -50.71 -32.34 -24.14
C ALA A 8 -49.66 -33.24 -23.45
N SER A 9 -49.72 -33.61 -22.17
CA SER A 9 -50.90 -33.95 -21.37
C SER A 9 -50.73 -33.64 -19.87
N ALA A 10 -51.82 -33.14 -19.27
CA ALA A 10 -52.09 -33.11 -17.83
C ALA A 10 -52.49 -34.53 -17.33
N THR A 11 -52.51 -34.86 -16.03
CA THR A 11 -53.65 -34.53 -15.16
C THR A 11 -53.46 -35.00 -13.69
N ILE A 12 -53.84 -34.11 -12.75
CA ILE A 12 -54.75 -34.31 -11.58
C ILE A 12 -54.23 -35.20 -10.41
N SER A 13 -54.22 -34.82 -9.12
CA SER A 13 -55.30 -34.23 -8.30
C SER A 13 -54.80 -33.72 -6.93
N LEU A 14 -55.35 -32.61 -6.46
CA LEU A 14 -55.48 -32.23 -5.04
C LEU A 14 -56.95 -32.39 -4.62
N PRO A 15 -57.26 -32.60 -3.34
CA PRO A 15 -58.50 -32.09 -2.76
C PRO A 15 -58.25 -31.08 -1.63
N ALA A 16 -59.09 -30.05 -1.66
CA ALA A 16 -59.21 -28.95 -0.72
C ALA A 16 -60.04 -29.31 0.53
N ARG A 17 -59.92 -28.50 1.60
CA ARG A 17 -61.09 -27.87 2.28
C ARG A 17 -60.71 -26.76 3.29
N SER A 18 -61.25 -25.60 2.95
CA SER A 18 -61.62 -24.31 3.60
C SER A 18 -61.79 -24.15 5.14
N PRO A 19 -61.94 -22.87 5.62
CA PRO A 19 -61.59 -22.38 6.96
C PRO A 19 -62.78 -22.02 7.88
N SER A 20 -62.53 -21.66 9.15
CA SER A 20 -63.47 -20.88 9.96
C SER A 20 -62.80 -20.05 11.05
N ALA A 21 -63.38 -18.88 11.30
CA ALA A 21 -62.92 -17.76 12.11
C ALA A 21 -63.20 -17.88 13.62
N ALA A 22 -62.56 -16.98 14.40
CA ALA A 22 -63.13 -16.12 15.46
C ALA A 22 -62.32 -16.08 16.76
N GLY A 23 -62.15 -14.88 17.33
CA GLY A 23 -61.90 -14.69 18.76
C GLY A 23 -60.91 -13.58 19.13
N ARG A 24 -61.41 -12.36 19.38
CA ARG A 24 -60.67 -11.24 19.98
C ARG A 24 -60.57 -11.39 21.51
N ALA A 25 -59.55 -10.69 22.04
CA ALA A 25 -59.47 -10.03 23.35
C ALA A 25 -59.10 -10.87 24.58
N ALA A 26 -57.98 -10.54 25.23
CA ALA A 26 -57.98 -9.65 26.39
C ALA A 26 -56.54 -9.35 26.89
N ARG A 27 -56.31 -8.08 27.24
CA ARG A 27 -55.11 -7.55 27.88
C ARG A 27 -55.08 -7.94 29.37
N ARG A 28 -53.91 -8.24 29.93
CA ARG A 28 -53.50 -7.76 31.27
C ARG A 28 -51.99 -7.87 31.48
N ALA A 29 -51.47 -6.88 32.19
CA ALA A 29 -50.08 -6.50 32.32
C ALA A 29 -49.38 -7.14 33.54
N CYS A 30 -48.03 -7.18 33.47
CA CYS A 30 -47.04 -6.77 34.50
C CYS A 30 -45.84 -7.75 34.69
N ARG A 31 -44.72 -7.40 34.00
CA ARG A 31 -43.34 -7.19 34.51
C ARG A 31 -42.55 -8.35 35.20
N PRO A 32 -41.18 -8.24 35.29
CA PRO A 32 -40.25 -9.08 34.54
C PRO A 32 -39.47 -10.08 35.42
N ALA A 33 -38.96 -11.16 34.82
CA ALA A 33 -37.92 -11.98 35.43
C ALA A 33 -36.95 -12.53 34.38
N ALA A 34 -35.67 -12.36 34.67
CA ALA A 34 -34.53 -12.76 33.88
C ALA A 34 -34.33 -14.29 33.85
N ARG A 35 -34.00 -14.84 32.68
CA ARG A 35 -32.78 -15.61 32.37
C ARG A 35 -32.93 -16.36 31.03
N PRO A 36 -31.86 -16.44 30.22
CA PRO A 36 -31.86 -17.15 28.93
C PRO A 36 -31.47 -18.62 29.14
N CYS A 37 -31.93 -19.52 28.25
CA CYS A 37 -31.10 -20.51 27.53
C CYS A 37 -31.95 -21.64 26.93
N THR A 38 -31.41 -22.23 25.86
CA THR A 38 -31.68 -23.57 25.28
C THR A 38 -32.86 -23.75 24.31
N ARG A 39 -32.66 -23.35 23.05
CA ARG A 39 -33.15 -24.16 21.91
C ARG A 39 -32.51 -23.78 20.57
N VAL A 40 -31.28 -24.25 20.35
CA VAL A 40 -30.77 -24.53 19.00
C VAL A 40 -29.86 -25.76 19.10
N GLN A 41 -30.44 -26.95 18.93
CA GLN A 41 -29.70 -28.14 18.54
C GLN A 41 -30.58 -28.97 17.61
N ALA A 42 -29.98 -29.35 16.49
CA ALA A 42 -30.34 -30.40 15.54
C ALA A 42 -30.63 -29.87 14.13
N GLN A 43 -29.57 -29.70 13.34
CA GLN A 43 -29.43 -30.29 12.00
C GLN A 43 -28.09 -29.85 11.37
N ALA A 44 -27.05 -30.63 11.63
CA ALA A 44 -25.90 -30.72 10.74
C ALA A 44 -25.68 -32.22 10.52
N GLY A 45 -26.00 -32.69 9.31
CA GLY A 45 -25.81 -34.07 8.91
C GLY A 45 -24.35 -34.34 8.62
N LEU A 46 -23.72 -35.16 9.45
CA LEU A 46 -22.49 -35.89 9.12
C LEU A 46 -22.80 -37.37 9.26
N SER A 47 -22.99 -38.05 8.13
CA SER A 47 -23.05 -39.50 8.06
C SER A 47 -21.62 -40.04 8.02
N GLY A 48 -21.11 -40.47 9.19
CA GLY A 48 -19.81 -41.11 9.36
C GLY A 48 -19.59 -41.58 10.81
N HIS A 49 -19.89 -42.84 11.08
CA HIS A 49 -19.69 -43.65 12.30
C HIS A 49 -19.02 -43.07 13.58
N SER A 50 -19.85 -42.87 14.62
CA SER A 50 -19.70 -43.29 16.04
C SER A 50 -18.63 -42.73 17.02
N SER A 51 -17.69 -41.85 16.67
CA SER A 51 -16.76 -41.26 17.67
C SER A 51 -17.28 -39.95 18.32
N LEU A 52 -17.97 -39.11 17.55
CA LEU A 52 -18.52 -37.82 18.01
C LEU A 52 -19.46 -37.96 19.23
N GLY A 53 -20.14 -39.10 19.37
CA GLY A 53 -21.05 -39.38 20.47
C GLY A 53 -20.37 -39.77 21.79
N THR A 54 -19.15 -40.27 21.76
CA THR A 54 -18.42 -40.69 22.98
C THR A 54 -17.81 -39.49 23.68
N TRP A 55 -17.22 -38.56 22.93
CA TRP A 55 -16.62 -37.34 23.48
C TRP A 55 -17.65 -36.39 24.10
N GLN A 56 -18.78 -36.16 23.42
CA GLN A 56 -19.89 -35.37 23.98
C GLN A 56 -20.44 -35.96 25.28
N ARG A 57 -20.42 -37.30 25.42
CA ARG A 57 -20.81 -37.98 26.65
C ARG A 57 -19.78 -37.85 27.76
N ILE A 58 -18.48 -37.89 27.43
CA ILE A 58 -17.41 -37.60 28.38
C ILE A 58 -17.55 -36.17 28.90
N GLU A 59 -17.77 -35.19 28.03
CA GLU A 59 -17.91 -33.79 28.40
C GLU A 59 -19.17 -33.54 29.26
N LEU A 60 -20.29 -34.17 28.90
CA LEU A 60 -21.50 -34.14 29.71
C LEU A 60 -21.26 -34.77 31.09
N ALA A 61 -20.52 -35.88 31.16
CA ALA A 61 -20.15 -36.52 32.41
C ALA A 61 -19.18 -35.66 33.25
N ARG A 62 -18.24 -34.92 32.63
CA ARG A 62 -17.37 -33.94 33.30
C ARG A 62 -18.18 -32.80 33.92
N ARG A 63 -19.14 -32.23 33.19
CA ARG A 63 -20.06 -31.21 33.74
C ARG A 63 -20.92 -31.73 34.87
N LYS A 64 -21.44 -32.96 34.74
CA LYS A 64 -22.17 -33.63 35.83
C LYS A 64 -21.29 -33.81 37.06
N LEU A 65 -20.02 -34.19 36.88
CA LEU A 65 -19.05 -34.30 37.96
C LEU A 65 -18.80 -32.95 38.65
N GLU A 66 -18.57 -31.88 37.88
CA GLU A 66 -18.34 -30.54 38.40
C GLU A 66 -19.53 -30.04 39.23
N VAL A 67 -20.75 -30.17 38.71
CA VAL A 67 -21.99 -29.81 39.43
C VAL A 67 -22.16 -30.67 40.68
N ALA A 68 -21.93 -31.98 40.59
CA ALA A 68 -22.08 -32.88 41.73
C ALA A 68 -21.05 -32.63 42.85
N VAL A 69 -19.82 -32.27 42.50
CA VAL A 69 -18.78 -31.86 43.46
C VAL A 69 -19.19 -30.55 44.14
N ARG A 70 -19.67 -29.56 43.37
CA ARG A 70 -20.14 -28.27 43.90
C ARG A 70 -21.35 -28.43 44.84
N GLU A 71 -22.22 -29.39 44.57
CA GLU A 71 -23.40 -29.69 45.37
C GLU A 71 -23.14 -30.73 46.47
N GLU A 72 -21.89 -31.14 46.70
CA GLU A 72 -21.47 -32.16 47.68
C GLU A 72 -22.18 -33.51 47.53
N ASN A 73 -22.65 -33.83 46.32
CA ASN A 73 -23.31 -35.09 46.00
C ASN A 73 -22.28 -36.13 45.56
N TYR A 74 -21.56 -36.70 46.53
CA TYR A 74 -20.44 -37.61 46.29
C TYR A 74 -20.84 -38.92 45.59
N ALA A 75 -22.09 -39.37 45.73
CA ALA A 75 -22.59 -40.56 45.03
C ALA A 75 -22.69 -40.32 43.52
N VAL A 76 -23.25 -39.16 43.11
CA VAL A 76 -23.34 -38.77 41.70
C VAL A 76 -21.95 -38.43 41.14
N ALA A 77 -21.07 -37.82 41.94
CA ALA A 77 -19.69 -37.56 41.54
C ALA A 77 -18.90 -38.86 41.28
N ALA A 78 -19.09 -39.90 42.10
CA ALA A 78 -18.46 -41.20 41.90
C ALA A 78 -18.96 -41.89 40.61
N GLU A 79 -20.26 -41.84 40.34
CA GLU A 79 -20.85 -42.42 39.13
C GLU A 79 -20.38 -41.67 37.87
N ALA A 80 -20.33 -40.34 37.92
CA ALA A 80 -19.81 -39.52 36.82
C ALA A 80 -18.33 -39.80 36.55
N LYS A 81 -17.48 -39.95 37.59
CA LYS A 81 -16.07 -40.36 37.44
C LYS A 81 -15.94 -41.73 36.76
N LYS A 82 -16.76 -42.70 37.16
CA LYS A 82 -16.76 -44.05 36.59
C LYS A 82 -17.22 -44.05 35.14
N GLU A 83 -18.23 -43.24 34.80
CA GLU A 83 -18.69 -43.04 33.42
C GLU A 83 -17.61 -42.42 32.54
N ILE A 84 -16.91 -41.37 33.03
CA ILE A 84 -15.77 -40.76 32.33
C ILE A 84 -14.69 -41.80 32.04
N GLN A 85 -14.30 -42.60 33.04
CA GLN A 85 -13.25 -43.62 32.90
C GLN A 85 -13.63 -44.67 31.83
N LEU A 86 -14.82 -45.25 31.93
CA LEU A 86 -15.32 -46.26 30.98
C LEU A 86 -15.44 -45.74 29.55
N LEU A 87 -15.81 -44.48 29.36
CA LEU A 87 -15.91 -43.86 28.04
C LEU A 87 -14.52 -43.55 27.47
N THR A 88 -13.56 -43.14 28.31
CA THR A 88 -12.18 -42.83 27.91
C THR A 88 -11.43 -44.08 27.47
N GLU A 89 -11.61 -45.21 28.17
CA GLU A 89 -11.01 -46.51 27.82
C GLU A 89 -11.46 -47.07 26.45
N ARG A 90 -12.55 -46.51 25.89
CA ARG A 90 -13.11 -46.91 24.58
C ARG A 90 -12.72 -45.97 23.44
N LEU A 91 -11.94 -44.92 23.71
CA LEU A 91 -11.50 -43.99 22.67
C LEU A 91 -10.41 -44.62 21.78
N PRO A 92 -10.42 -44.35 20.47
CA PRO A 92 -9.30 -44.72 19.60
C PRO A 92 -8.02 -44.00 20.01
N PRO A 93 -6.82 -44.51 19.66
CA PRO A 93 -5.54 -43.99 20.15
C PRO A 93 -5.35 -42.46 19.99
N ASN A 94 -5.74 -41.89 18.84
CA ASN A 94 -5.64 -40.45 18.61
C ASN A 94 -6.56 -39.64 19.54
N GLN A 95 -7.77 -40.13 19.80
CA GLN A 95 -8.73 -39.48 20.70
C GLN A 95 -8.35 -39.64 22.18
N LEU A 96 -7.66 -40.74 22.53
CA LEU A 96 -7.06 -40.91 23.85
C LEU A 96 -5.87 -39.96 24.05
N LEU A 97 -5.03 -39.78 23.03
CA LEU A 97 -3.94 -38.80 23.03
C LEU A 97 -4.50 -37.38 23.15
N LEU A 98 -5.52 -37.03 22.37
CA LEU A 98 -6.25 -35.75 22.47
C LEU A 98 -6.72 -35.49 23.90
N ALA A 99 -7.44 -36.45 24.49
CA ALA A 99 -7.95 -36.34 25.86
C ALA A 99 -6.82 -36.18 26.89
N THR A 100 -5.68 -36.84 26.69
CA THR A 100 -4.50 -36.73 27.55
C THR A 100 -3.85 -35.35 27.44
N LEU A 101 -3.70 -34.82 26.24
CA LEU A 101 -3.09 -33.51 26.00
C LEU A 101 -3.97 -32.37 26.52
N LEU A 102 -5.29 -32.44 26.30
CA LEU A 102 -6.25 -31.49 26.86
C LEU A 102 -6.25 -31.51 28.40
N ASP A 103 -6.27 -32.70 29.01
CA ASP A 103 -6.21 -32.85 30.47
C ASP A 103 -4.90 -32.30 31.06
N ARG A 104 -3.78 -32.39 30.33
CA ARG A 104 -2.50 -31.78 30.72
C ARG A 104 -2.54 -30.25 30.68
N LEU A 105 -3.16 -29.65 29.65
CA LEU A 105 -3.34 -28.19 29.60
C LEU A 105 -4.29 -27.71 30.70
N ASP A 106 -5.41 -28.40 30.91
CA ASP A 106 -6.44 -28.02 31.88
C ASP A 106 -5.95 -28.08 33.33
N LYS A 107 -5.11 -29.07 33.68
CA LYS A 107 -4.55 -29.19 35.03
C LYS A 107 -3.56 -28.08 35.39
N GLY A 108 -3.01 -27.39 34.40
CA GLY A 108 -1.97 -26.37 34.58
C GLY A 108 -0.69 -26.93 35.19
N GLY A 109 0.20 -26.03 35.63
CA GLY A 109 1.49 -26.41 36.26
C GLY A 109 2.56 -26.89 35.28
N LEU A 110 2.34 -26.72 33.98
CA LEU A 110 3.34 -26.94 32.94
C LEU A 110 4.29 -25.72 32.88
N SER A 111 5.57 -25.97 32.60
CA SER A 111 6.47 -24.89 32.16
C SER A 111 6.01 -24.34 30.80
N GLU A 112 6.47 -23.14 30.43
CA GLU A 112 6.14 -22.54 29.13
C GLU A 112 6.57 -23.45 27.96
N GLU A 113 7.73 -24.10 28.06
CA GLU A 113 8.24 -25.05 27.06
C GLU A 113 7.35 -26.30 26.96
N GLU A 114 6.92 -26.85 28.10
CA GLU A 114 6.02 -28.00 28.15
C GLU A 114 4.63 -27.68 27.60
N ALA A 115 4.08 -26.51 27.95
CA ALA A 115 2.80 -26.03 27.44
C ALA A 115 2.86 -25.80 25.92
N THR A 116 3.95 -25.19 25.43
CA THR A 116 4.18 -24.98 23.99
C THR A 116 4.25 -26.31 23.24
N ALA A 117 4.96 -27.30 23.81
CA ALA A 117 5.03 -28.64 23.22
C ALA A 117 3.66 -29.33 23.17
N VAL A 118 2.84 -29.23 24.22
CA VAL A 118 1.48 -29.79 24.23
C VAL A 118 0.58 -29.11 23.20
N VAL A 119 0.64 -27.78 23.08
CA VAL A 119 -0.11 -27.00 22.09
C VAL A 119 0.25 -27.41 20.66
N ARG A 120 1.55 -27.59 20.36
CA ARG A 120 2.01 -28.09 19.06
C ARG A 120 1.48 -29.50 18.76
N GLN A 121 1.56 -30.40 19.73
CA GLN A 121 1.03 -31.77 19.58
C GLN A 121 -0.47 -31.78 19.32
N LEU A 122 -1.24 -30.89 19.93
CA LEU A 122 -2.67 -30.73 19.62
C LEU A 122 -2.91 -30.26 18.18
N GLY A 123 -2.10 -29.32 17.68
CA GLY A 123 -2.12 -28.88 16.29
C GLY A 123 -1.78 -29.98 15.29
N GLU A 124 -0.74 -30.78 15.57
CA GLU A 124 -0.32 -31.92 14.76
C GLU A 124 -1.40 -33.01 14.68
N LEU A 125 -2.04 -33.29 15.82
CA LEU A 125 -3.15 -34.24 15.91
C LEU A 125 -4.32 -33.80 15.01
N GLY A 126 -4.57 -32.47 14.96
CA GLY A 126 -5.48 -31.86 14.01
C GLY A 126 -6.94 -32.29 14.21
N GLU A 127 -7.32 -32.50 15.48
CA GLU A 127 -8.70 -32.82 15.90
C GLU A 127 -9.44 -31.53 16.26
N TRP A 128 -10.65 -31.35 15.73
CA TRP A 128 -11.41 -30.09 15.86
C TRP A 128 -11.81 -29.79 17.32
N GLU A 129 -11.95 -30.82 18.14
CA GLU A 129 -12.23 -30.71 19.58
C GLU A 129 -11.11 -29.98 20.34
N ALA A 130 -9.91 -29.82 19.77
CA ALA A 130 -8.83 -29.05 20.38
C ALA A 130 -9.00 -27.52 20.24
N VAL A 131 -9.81 -27.05 19.29
CA VAL A 131 -9.94 -25.62 18.94
C VAL A 131 -10.25 -24.72 20.16
N PRO A 132 -11.18 -25.07 21.07
CA PRO A 132 -11.45 -24.25 22.25
C PRO A 132 -10.24 -24.10 23.18
N ALA A 133 -9.46 -25.17 23.38
CA ALA A 133 -8.27 -25.15 24.23
C ALA A 133 -7.13 -24.36 23.57
N LEU A 134 -6.96 -24.49 22.25
CA LEU A 134 -6.01 -23.69 21.49
C LEU A 134 -6.39 -22.19 21.52
N ALA A 135 -7.68 -21.86 21.37
CA ALA A 135 -8.15 -20.49 21.50
C ALA A 135 -7.96 -19.93 22.92
N ALA A 136 -8.12 -20.75 23.96
CA ALA A 136 -7.77 -20.37 25.33
C ALA A 136 -6.25 -20.15 25.48
N ALA A 137 -5.42 -20.96 24.83
CA ALA A 137 -3.97 -20.84 24.86
C ALA A 137 -3.47 -19.51 24.23
N LEU A 138 -4.20 -18.91 23.29
CA LEU A 138 -3.92 -17.55 22.78
C LEU A 138 -3.92 -16.46 23.86
N GLN A 139 -4.58 -16.72 24.99
CA GLN A 139 -4.70 -15.80 26.13
C GLN A 139 -3.58 -15.98 27.17
N SER A 140 -2.69 -16.96 26.97
CA SER A 140 -1.61 -17.28 27.92
C SER A 140 -0.62 -16.13 28.04
N GLU A 141 0.00 -16.00 29.21
CA GLU A 141 1.14 -15.10 29.39
C GLU A 141 2.38 -15.65 28.65
N GLY A 142 3.25 -14.75 28.18
CA GLY A 142 4.40 -15.09 27.34
C GLY A 142 4.09 -15.08 25.84
N ASP A 143 5.09 -15.43 25.03
CA ASP A 143 5.00 -15.38 23.57
C ASP A 143 4.94 -16.77 22.92
N SER A 144 5.59 -17.76 23.53
CA SER A 144 5.78 -19.08 22.91
C SER A 144 4.46 -19.86 22.77
N VAL A 145 3.65 -19.88 23.83
CA VAL A 145 2.38 -20.62 23.89
C VAL A 145 1.32 -20.01 22.96
N PRO A 146 1.05 -18.68 22.98
CA PRO A 146 0.12 -18.07 22.04
C PRO A 146 0.54 -18.21 20.58
N ALA A 147 1.84 -18.08 20.26
CA ALA A 147 2.33 -18.24 18.88
C ALA A 147 2.10 -19.67 18.37
N ALA A 148 2.44 -20.68 19.18
CA ALA A 148 2.18 -22.08 18.84
C ALA A 148 0.67 -22.37 18.72
N ALA A 149 -0.16 -21.73 19.54
CA ALA A 149 -1.61 -21.89 19.49
C ALA A 149 -2.21 -21.29 18.22
N GLU A 150 -1.73 -20.13 17.79
CA GLU A 150 -2.15 -19.51 16.53
C GLU A 150 -1.77 -20.40 15.32
N GLU A 151 -0.54 -20.91 15.28
CA GLU A 151 -0.09 -21.85 14.24
C GLU A 151 -0.96 -23.12 14.19
N ALA A 152 -1.23 -23.71 15.35
CA ALA A 152 -2.07 -24.90 15.47
C ALA A 152 -3.51 -24.65 14.99
N LEU A 153 -4.09 -23.49 15.32
CA LEU A 153 -5.42 -23.10 14.84
C LEU A 153 -5.44 -22.94 13.32
N TRP A 154 -4.41 -22.36 12.71
CA TRP A 154 -4.35 -22.22 11.25
C TRP A 154 -4.23 -23.56 10.53
N SER A 155 -3.42 -24.48 11.07
CA SER A 155 -3.34 -25.85 10.56
C SER A 155 -4.71 -26.55 10.56
N LEU A 156 -5.50 -26.35 11.62
CA LEU A 156 -6.86 -26.88 11.75
C LEU A 156 -7.85 -26.20 10.79
N PHE A 157 -7.84 -24.86 10.73
CA PHE A 157 -8.82 -24.10 9.94
C PHE A 157 -8.64 -24.31 8.44
N LEU A 158 -7.40 -24.48 7.98
CA LEU A 158 -7.05 -24.68 6.57
C LEU A 158 -7.16 -26.14 6.12
N ARG A 159 -7.35 -27.10 7.05
CA ARG A 159 -7.43 -28.53 6.72
C ARG A 159 -8.66 -28.80 5.86
N CYS A 160 -8.43 -29.02 4.57
CA CYS A 160 -9.49 -29.30 3.62
C CYS A 160 -10.04 -30.73 3.80
N PRO A 161 -11.37 -30.94 3.70
CA PRO A 161 -11.99 -32.26 3.90
C PRO A 161 -11.54 -33.33 2.90
N THR A 162 -11.16 -32.92 1.69
CA THR A 162 -10.68 -33.81 0.63
C THR A 162 -9.51 -33.19 -0.12
N PRO A 163 -8.64 -33.99 -0.77
CA PRO A 163 -7.56 -33.49 -1.61
C PRO A 163 -8.04 -32.58 -2.76
N GLU A 164 -9.23 -32.86 -3.30
CA GLU A 164 -9.83 -32.03 -4.36
C GLU A 164 -10.15 -30.63 -3.84
N LEU A 165 -10.71 -30.54 -2.62
CA LEU A 165 -10.98 -29.27 -1.96
C LEU A 165 -9.69 -28.52 -1.61
N ASP A 166 -8.63 -29.23 -1.22
CA ASP A 166 -7.31 -28.64 -0.97
C ASP A 166 -6.73 -28.00 -2.25
N GLN A 167 -6.81 -28.71 -3.37
CA GLN A 167 -6.40 -28.17 -4.67
C GLN A 167 -7.23 -26.95 -5.07
N MET A 168 -8.56 -27.00 -4.85
CA MET A 168 -9.44 -25.86 -5.10
C MET A 168 -9.10 -24.66 -4.20
N MET A 169 -8.77 -24.88 -2.93
CA MET A 169 -8.34 -23.83 -2.00
C MET A 169 -7.06 -23.15 -2.49
N GLN A 170 -6.04 -23.93 -2.85
CA GLN A 170 -4.77 -23.41 -3.37
C GLN A 170 -4.96 -22.61 -4.67
N GLN A 171 -5.77 -23.14 -5.59
CA GLN A 171 -6.12 -22.44 -6.83
C GLN A 171 -6.88 -21.14 -6.54
N GLY A 172 -7.90 -21.18 -5.68
CA GLY A 172 -8.69 -19.99 -5.34
C GLY A 172 -7.84 -18.89 -4.71
N VAL A 173 -6.93 -19.24 -3.80
CA VAL A 173 -5.97 -18.30 -3.21
C VAL A 173 -5.02 -17.73 -4.26
N ALA A 174 -4.62 -18.51 -5.27
CA ALA A 174 -3.81 -18.00 -6.38
C ALA A 174 -4.60 -17.03 -7.28
N LEU A 175 -5.85 -17.36 -7.63
CA LEU A 175 -6.74 -16.50 -8.42
C LEU A 175 -7.03 -15.17 -7.70
N MET A 176 -7.14 -15.18 -6.37
CA MET A 176 -7.34 -13.98 -5.54
C MET A 176 -6.21 -12.95 -5.69
N ARG A 177 -5.00 -13.38 -6.05
CA ARG A 177 -3.82 -12.49 -6.21
C ARG A 177 -3.83 -11.72 -7.52
N VAL A 178 -4.74 -12.05 -8.44
CA VAL A 178 -4.81 -11.46 -9.78
C VAL A 178 -6.20 -10.83 -9.95
N PRO A 179 -6.33 -9.49 -10.00
CA PRO A 179 -7.62 -8.81 -10.06
C PRO A 179 -8.55 -9.25 -11.19
N GLU A 180 -8.01 -9.57 -12.36
CA GLU A 180 -8.76 -10.07 -13.52
C GLU A 180 -9.38 -11.46 -13.30
N GLN A 181 -8.96 -12.16 -12.26
CA GLN A 181 -9.37 -13.52 -11.94
C GLN A 181 -10.27 -13.60 -10.71
N TRP A 182 -10.68 -12.47 -10.13
CA TRP A 182 -11.56 -12.48 -8.95
C TRP A 182 -12.93 -13.11 -9.21
N ASP A 183 -13.51 -12.92 -10.40
CA ASP A 183 -14.75 -13.61 -10.78
C ASP A 183 -14.53 -15.14 -10.85
N GLN A 184 -13.37 -15.57 -11.37
CA GLN A 184 -13.01 -17.00 -11.41
C GLN A 184 -12.75 -17.54 -10.00
N ALA A 185 -12.12 -16.75 -9.13
CA ALA A 185 -11.94 -17.08 -7.72
C ALA A 185 -13.29 -17.23 -7.03
N LEU A 186 -14.23 -16.31 -7.29
CA LEU A 186 -15.57 -16.36 -6.74
C LEU A 186 -16.32 -17.61 -7.20
N GLU A 187 -16.34 -17.90 -8.51
CA GLU A 187 -16.93 -19.12 -9.05
C GLU A 187 -16.32 -20.39 -8.44
N LEU A 188 -15.01 -20.38 -8.22
CA LEU A 188 -14.30 -21.51 -7.61
C LEU A 188 -14.70 -21.69 -6.14
N PHE A 189 -14.78 -20.61 -5.35
CA PHE A 189 -15.22 -20.67 -3.97
C PHE A 189 -16.72 -20.94 -3.83
N ASP A 190 -17.56 -20.50 -4.77
CA ASP A 190 -18.97 -20.88 -4.86
C ASP A 190 -19.12 -22.39 -5.04
N ARG A 191 -18.34 -22.97 -5.96
CA ARG A 191 -18.28 -24.43 -6.13
C ARG A 191 -17.75 -25.12 -4.87
N MET A 192 -16.75 -24.53 -4.21
CA MET A 192 -16.17 -25.09 -2.99
C MET A 192 -17.20 -25.14 -1.86
N VAL A 193 -17.94 -24.04 -1.64
CA VAL A 193 -19.02 -23.95 -0.66
C VAL A 193 -20.16 -24.92 -1.00
N ALA A 194 -20.48 -25.11 -2.28
CA ALA A 194 -21.50 -26.08 -2.69
C ALA A 194 -21.08 -27.54 -2.43
N LEU A 195 -19.79 -27.87 -2.62
CA LEU A 195 -19.23 -29.20 -2.37
C LEU A 195 -19.03 -29.48 -0.88
N ALA A 196 -18.68 -28.47 -0.09
CA ALA A 196 -18.40 -28.58 1.34
C ALA A 196 -19.13 -27.49 2.13
N PRO A 197 -20.47 -27.59 2.29
CA PRO A 197 -21.29 -26.53 2.89
C PRO A 197 -21.01 -26.31 4.37
N THR A 198 -20.28 -27.20 5.04
CA THR A 198 -19.88 -27.09 6.45
C THR A 198 -18.42 -26.66 6.63
N PHE A 199 -17.72 -26.28 5.56
CA PHE A 199 -16.32 -25.88 5.64
C PHE A 199 -16.18 -24.35 5.79
N ALA A 200 -15.99 -23.91 7.03
CA ALA A 200 -15.98 -22.49 7.40
C ALA A 200 -14.98 -21.64 6.61
N GLU A 201 -13.78 -22.16 6.33
CA GLU A 201 -12.74 -21.40 5.62
C GLU A 201 -13.12 -21.10 4.17
N ALA A 202 -13.89 -21.96 3.50
CA ALA A 202 -14.37 -21.67 2.14
C ALA A 202 -15.27 -20.43 2.12
N TYR A 203 -16.15 -20.26 3.11
CA TYR A 203 -16.95 -19.03 3.26
C TYR A 203 -16.06 -17.83 3.60
N ASN A 204 -15.06 -17.98 4.47
CA ASN A 204 -14.13 -16.88 4.79
C ASN A 204 -13.34 -16.42 3.54
N LYS A 205 -12.86 -17.34 2.71
CA LYS A 205 -12.20 -17.00 1.43
C LYS A 205 -13.17 -16.38 0.44
N ARG A 206 -14.38 -16.91 0.32
CA ARG A 206 -15.41 -16.31 -0.54
C ARG A 206 -15.78 -14.90 -0.07
N ALA A 207 -15.91 -14.68 1.23
CA ALA A 207 -16.10 -13.34 1.81
C ALA A 207 -14.95 -12.40 1.45
N THR A 208 -13.71 -12.88 1.46
CA THR A 208 -12.55 -12.10 1.04
C THR A 208 -12.64 -11.72 -0.45
N VAL A 209 -13.02 -12.66 -1.32
CA VAL A 209 -13.24 -12.37 -2.75
C VAL A 209 -14.40 -11.40 -2.96
N LEU A 210 -15.52 -11.60 -2.26
CA LEU A 210 -16.66 -10.70 -2.29
C LEU A 210 -16.29 -9.30 -1.83
N PHE A 211 -15.45 -9.18 -0.80
CA PHE A 211 -14.87 -7.90 -0.36
C PHE A 211 -14.02 -7.24 -1.46
N LEU A 212 -13.14 -8.00 -2.12
CA LEU A 212 -12.35 -7.50 -3.27
C LEU A 212 -13.24 -7.05 -4.44
N LEU A 213 -14.37 -7.75 -4.66
CA LEU A 213 -15.41 -7.40 -5.61
C LEU A 213 -16.38 -6.32 -5.10
N GLN A 214 -16.14 -5.75 -3.92
CA GLN A 214 -16.96 -4.73 -3.25
C GLN A 214 -18.42 -5.14 -2.98
N ARG A 215 -18.67 -6.45 -2.87
CA ARG A 215 -19.96 -7.04 -2.49
C ARG A 215 -20.03 -7.22 -0.98
N PHE A 216 -19.96 -6.11 -0.25
CA PHE A 216 -19.71 -6.09 1.20
C PHE A 216 -20.82 -6.76 2.00
N GLU A 217 -22.09 -6.58 1.66
CA GLU A 217 -23.21 -7.22 2.37
C GLU A 217 -23.18 -8.75 2.23
N GLU A 218 -22.76 -9.25 1.07
CA GLU A 218 -22.58 -10.68 0.83
C GLU A 218 -21.34 -11.21 1.56
N ALA A 219 -20.26 -10.43 1.58
CA ALA A 219 -19.07 -10.75 2.38
C ALA A 219 -19.41 -10.82 3.89
N ILE A 220 -20.21 -9.88 4.41
CA ILE A 220 -20.69 -9.91 5.80
C ILE A 220 -21.53 -11.18 6.04
N ALA A 221 -22.41 -11.55 5.10
CA ALA A 221 -23.22 -12.76 5.23
C ALA A 221 -22.32 -14.02 5.31
N ASP A 222 -21.31 -14.12 4.47
CA ASP A 222 -20.36 -15.23 4.48
C ASP A 222 -19.49 -15.25 5.74
N CYS A 223 -19.01 -14.10 6.21
CA CYS A 223 -18.30 -14.03 7.49
C CYS A 223 -19.19 -14.51 8.65
N ARG A 224 -20.49 -14.15 8.65
CA ARG A 224 -21.44 -14.65 9.65
C ARG A 224 -21.62 -16.16 9.57
N ILE A 225 -21.70 -16.73 8.37
CA ILE A 225 -21.79 -18.19 8.18
C ILE A 225 -20.51 -18.87 8.69
N ALA A 226 -19.33 -18.34 8.34
CA ALA A 226 -18.05 -18.85 8.80
C ALA A 226 -17.96 -18.83 10.34
N LEU A 227 -18.40 -17.75 10.99
CA LEU A 227 -18.41 -17.62 12.45
C LEU A 227 -19.48 -18.49 13.14
N GLN A 228 -20.60 -18.79 12.49
CA GLN A 228 -21.57 -19.75 13.00
C GLN A 228 -21.01 -21.18 13.02
N MET A 229 -20.18 -21.53 12.03
CA MET A 229 -19.52 -22.84 11.95
C MET A 229 -18.28 -22.91 12.84
N ASN A 230 -17.49 -21.83 12.87
CA ASN A 230 -16.29 -21.70 13.68
C ASN A 230 -16.32 -20.37 14.47
N PRO A 231 -16.85 -20.39 15.71
CA PRO A 231 -16.89 -19.22 16.58
C PRO A 231 -15.51 -18.68 17.00
N TYR A 232 -14.44 -19.45 16.78
CA TYR A 232 -13.05 -19.08 17.12
C TYR A 232 -12.27 -18.53 15.91
N HIS A 233 -12.94 -18.26 14.79
CA HIS A 233 -12.29 -17.73 13.58
C HIS A 233 -12.06 -16.21 13.68
N PHE A 234 -10.98 -15.82 14.34
CA PHE A 234 -10.69 -14.41 14.61
C PHE A 234 -10.42 -13.56 13.36
N LYS A 235 -9.92 -14.14 12.25
CA LYS A 235 -9.77 -13.38 10.98
C LYS A 235 -11.11 -13.19 10.25
N ALA A 236 -12.04 -14.14 10.32
CA ALA A 236 -13.39 -13.93 9.78
C ALA A 236 -14.13 -12.85 10.58
N ALA A 237 -13.93 -12.79 11.91
CA ALA A 237 -14.45 -11.71 12.74
C ALA A 237 -13.82 -10.35 12.40
N ALA A 238 -12.51 -10.29 12.19
CA ALA A 238 -11.84 -9.06 11.76
C ALA A 238 -12.28 -8.62 10.35
N GLY A 239 -12.38 -9.56 9.40
CA GLY A 239 -12.88 -9.34 8.05
C GLY A 239 -14.32 -8.82 8.02
N MET A 240 -15.19 -9.36 8.89
CA MET A 240 -16.54 -8.84 9.08
C MET A 240 -16.52 -7.38 9.56
N GLY A 241 -15.59 -7.04 10.47
CA GLY A 241 -15.42 -5.67 10.96
C GLY A 241 -15.05 -4.68 9.86
N LEU A 242 -14.17 -5.11 8.94
CA LEU A 242 -13.80 -4.34 7.74
C LEU A 242 -15.00 -4.15 6.81
N CYS A 243 -15.75 -5.21 6.52
CA CYS A 243 -16.93 -5.13 5.66
C CYS A 243 -18.03 -4.25 6.28
N CYS A 244 -18.27 -4.36 7.59
CA CYS A 244 -19.21 -3.49 8.31
C CYS A 244 -18.80 -2.03 8.26
N ALA A 245 -17.50 -1.72 8.40
CA ALA A 245 -17.01 -0.35 8.23
C ALA A 245 -17.24 0.17 6.80
N ALA A 246 -17.05 -0.67 5.78
CA ALA A 246 -17.27 -0.31 4.37
C ALA A 246 -18.75 -0.01 4.04
N VAL A 247 -19.70 -0.58 4.78
CA VAL A 247 -21.14 -0.27 4.66
C VAL A 247 -21.62 0.74 5.71
N GLU A 248 -20.69 1.46 6.36
CA GLU A 248 -20.95 2.47 7.40
C GLU A 248 -21.69 1.92 8.64
N ASP A 249 -21.70 0.61 8.84
CA ASP A 249 -22.20 -0.04 10.06
C ASP A 249 -21.12 0.00 11.16
N ILE A 250 -20.97 1.18 11.76
CA ILE A 250 -19.96 1.45 12.81
C ILE A 250 -20.17 0.55 14.03
N GLU A 251 -21.41 0.33 14.45
CA GLU A 251 -21.73 -0.54 15.59
C GLU A 251 -21.38 -2.00 15.28
N GLY A 252 -21.76 -2.50 14.10
CA GLY A 252 -21.40 -3.84 13.64
C GLY A 252 -19.89 -4.02 13.50
N SER A 253 -19.18 -3.00 13.02
CA SER A 253 -17.73 -3.00 12.90
C SER A 253 -17.05 -3.13 14.26
N ILE A 254 -17.47 -2.33 15.25
CA ILE A 254 -16.97 -2.42 16.63
C ILE A 254 -17.23 -3.81 17.22
N ALA A 255 -18.46 -4.34 17.07
CA ALA A 255 -18.83 -5.64 17.62
C ALA A 255 -18.00 -6.78 16.99
N ALA A 256 -17.75 -6.72 15.68
CA ALA A 256 -16.95 -7.70 14.97
C ALA A 256 -15.47 -7.65 15.40
N TYR A 257 -14.87 -6.47 15.51
CA TYR A 257 -13.50 -6.33 15.99
C TYR A 257 -13.34 -6.71 17.45
N GLN A 258 -14.31 -6.38 18.31
CA GLN A 258 -14.33 -6.84 19.70
C GLN A 258 -14.36 -8.37 19.77
N THR A 259 -15.14 -9.01 18.90
CA THR A 259 -15.16 -10.47 18.78
C THR A 259 -13.78 -11.02 18.40
N ALA A 260 -13.13 -10.44 17.40
CA ALA A 260 -11.79 -10.85 16.97
C ALA A 260 -10.75 -10.72 18.10
N VAL A 261 -10.74 -9.58 18.80
CA VAL A 261 -9.82 -9.31 19.92
C VAL A 261 -10.11 -10.19 21.14
N ALA A 262 -11.37 -10.54 21.37
CA ALA A 262 -11.76 -11.44 22.46
C ALA A 262 -11.24 -12.86 22.22
N ILE A 263 -11.14 -13.30 20.96
CA ILE A 263 -10.56 -14.60 20.59
C ILE A 263 -9.03 -14.53 20.60
N ASN A 264 -8.45 -13.54 19.91
CA ASN A 264 -7.00 -13.32 19.83
C ASN A 264 -6.63 -11.91 20.37
N PRO A 265 -6.20 -11.81 21.64
CA PRO A 265 -5.81 -10.54 22.26
C PRO A 265 -4.59 -9.88 21.63
N ARG A 266 -3.78 -10.63 20.87
CA ARG A 266 -2.58 -10.13 20.20
C ARG A 266 -2.89 -9.27 18.99
N LEU A 267 -4.16 -9.21 18.55
CA LEU A 267 -4.66 -8.23 17.57
C LEU A 267 -4.74 -6.81 18.15
N LYS A 268 -3.61 -6.31 18.69
CA LYS A 268 -3.50 -5.03 19.42
C LYS A 268 -3.93 -3.85 18.54
N HIS A 269 -3.69 -3.93 17.24
CA HIS A 269 -4.07 -2.92 16.25
C HIS A 269 -5.59 -2.68 16.20
N LEU A 270 -6.40 -3.73 16.35
CA LEU A 270 -7.86 -3.61 16.37
C LEU A 270 -8.35 -2.83 17.60
N ARG A 271 -7.63 -2.86 18.73
CA ARG A 271 -8.01 -2.09 19.92
C ARG A 271 -7.94 -0.58 19.67
N ALA A 272 -6.94 -0.12 18.92
CA ALA A 272 -6.84 1.28 18.52
C ALA A 272 -7.97 1.68 17.55
N HIS A 273 -8.31 0.79 16.62
CA HIS A 273 -9.40 1.00 15.68
C HIS A 273 -10.78 1.04 16.38
N ILE A 274 -11.05 0.12 17.31
CA ILE A 274 -12.27 0.14 18.15
C ILE A 274 -12.38 1.47 18.90
N ARG A 275 -11.29 1.99 19.50
CA ARG A 275 -11.32 3.28 20.20
C ARG A 275 -11.71 4.44 19.29
N ARG A 276 -11.18 4.47 18.06
CA ARG A 276 -11.52 5.48 17.04
C ARG A 276 -13.00 5.41 16.65
N LEU A 277 -13.50 4.22 16.32
CA LEU A 277 -14.92 4.02 15.99
C LEU A 277 -15.85 4.41 17.14
N GLN A 278 -15.49 4.04 18.38
CA GLN A 278 -16.24 4.44 19.58
C GLN A 278 -16.21 5.95 19.83
N GLN A 279 -15.12 6.64 19.48
CA GLN A 279 -15.05 8.10 19.55
C GLN A 279 -15.98 8.73 18.53
N SER A 280 -16.03 8.19 17.31
CA SER A 280 -16.98 8.62 16.26
C SER A 280 -18.44 8.52 16.75
N LEU A 281 -18.81 7.42 17.42
CA LEU A 281 -20.15 7.27 18.02
C LEU A 281 -20.46 8.25 19.17
N ARG A 282 -19.44 8.75 19.88
CA ARG A 282 -19.62 9.64 21.05
C ARG A 282 -19.77 11.12 20.68
N GLN A 283 -19.40 11.53 19.47
CA GLN A 283 -19.58 12.90 18.99
C GLN A 283 -20.48 12.92 17.74
N PRO A 284 -21.78 12.62 17.87
CA PRO A 284 -22.69 12.66 16.74
C PRO A 284 -23.05 14.09 16.29
N GLU A 285 -22.65 15.15 17.00
CA GLU A 285 -23.12 16.53 16.74
C GLU A 285 -22.41 17.26 15.58
N SER A 286 -21.62 16.56 14.75
CA SER A 286 -21.26 17.01 13.38
C SER A 286 -22.03 16.26 12.29
N ALA A 287 -23.10 15.53 12.64
CA ALA A 287 -23.87 14.66 11.73
C ALA A 287 -24.63 15.34 10.58
N ASP A 288 -24.57 16.67 10.43
CA ASP A 288 -25.00 17.33 9.19
C ASP A 288 -23.95 17.18 8.05
N GLU A 289 -22.70 16.83 8.35
CA GLU A 289 -21.64 16.64 7.32
C GLU A 289 -21.66 15.26 6.65
N TRP A 290 -22.30 14.25 7.26
CA TRP A 290 -22.38 12.90 6.67
C TRP A 290 -23.61 12.67 5.79
N GLN A 291 -24.61 13.56 5.82
CA GLN A 291 -25.81 13.42 4.96
C GLN A 291 -25.61 13.94 3.52
N GLN A 292 -24.43 14.45 3.18
CA GLN A 292 -24.09 14.93 1.82
C GLN A 292 -23.00 14.10 1.12
N PHE A 293 -22.75 12.86 1.56
CA PHE A 293 -22.14 11.87 0.66
C PHE A 293 -23.04 11.72 -0.57
N PRO A 294 -22.60 12.05 -1.80
CA PRO A 294 -23.47 11.95 -2.95
C PRO A 294 -23.69 10.46 -3.22
N ARG A 295 -24.89 9.99 -2.88
CA ARG A 295 -25.39 8.62 -3.05
C ARG A 295 -25.34 8.10 -4.50
N GLU A 296 -24.95 8.95 -5.45
CA GLU A 296 -24.86 8.67 -6.89
C GLU A 296 -23.42 8.41 -7.37
N SER A 297 -22.38 8.91 -6.67
CA SER A 297 -20.99 8.82 -7.13
C SER A 297 -20.44 7.39 -7.10
N LEU A 298 -20.87 6.57 -6.13
CA LEU A 298 -20.53 5.15 -6.08
C LEU A 298 -21.26 4.35 -7.16
N ARG A 299 -22.52 4.63 -7.47
CA ARG A 299 -23.31 3.80 -8.42
C ARG A 299 -23.03 4.07 -9.90
N ALA A 300 -22.59 5.26 -10.27
CA ALA A 300 -22.43 5.64 -11.68
C ALA A 300 -21.18 5.05 -12.36
N ASN A 301 -20.12 4.72 -11.59
CA ASN A 301 -18.86 4.19 -12.13
C ASN A 301 -18.84 2.64 -12.23
N MET A 302 -19.97 1.98 -11.98
CA MET A 302 -20.04 0.53 -11.68
C MET A 302 -20.76 -0.33 -12.74
N ALA A 303 -20.90 0.11 -14.00
CA ALA A 303 -21.52 -0.70 -15.05
C ALA A 303 -20.48 -1.49 -15.87
N PRO A 304 -20.56 -2.83 -16.00
CA PRO A 304 -19.65 -3.59 -16.86
C PRO A 304 -20.16 -3.65 -18.30
N PRO A 305 -19.27 -3.61 -19.31
CA PRO A 305 -19.56 -4.34 -20.54
C PRO A 305 -18.38 -5.16 -21.06
N ASN A 306 -18.65 -6.47 -21.11
CA ASN A 306 -18.32 -7.50 -22.10
C ASN A 306 -16.89 -7.71 -22.61
N ALA A 307 -16.54 -9.00 -22.54
CA ALA A 307 -15.33 -9.65 -22.99
C ALA A 307 -14.98 -9.46 -24.48
N THR A 308 -13.68 -9.39 -24.76
CA THR A 308 -12.90 -10.39 -25.52
C THR A 308 -11.55 -9.78 -25.94
N GLY A 309 -10.44 -10.50 -25.72
CA GLY A 309 -9.14 -10.11 -26.30
C GLY A 309 -7.95 -10.72 -25.56
N ALA A 310 -7.61 -11.95 -25.89
CA ALA A 310 -6.34 -12.57 -25.48
C ALA A 310 -5.18 -11.87 -26.22
N CYS A 311 -4.07 -11.56 -25.51
CA CYS A 311 -2.87 -10.97 -26.12
C CYS A 311 -1.65 -11.89 -25.95
N ASP A 312 -0.91 -11.99 -27.04
CA ASP A 312 0.00 -13.08 -27.42
C ASP A 312 1.47 -12.64 -27.24
N ALA A 313 2.27 -13.42 -26.48
CA ALA A 313 3.67 -13.16 -26.13
C ALA A 313 4.62 -13.08 -27.34
N ALA A 314 4.18 -13.49 -28.52
CA ALA A 314 4.95 -13.44 -29.76
C ALA A 314 5.14 -12.03 -30.36
N LEU A 315 4.39 -11.03 -29.90
CA LEU A 315 4.47 -9.65 -30.42
C LEU A 315 5.69 -8.88 -29.84
N PHE A 316 6.03 -9.12 -28.57
CA PHE A 316 7.14 -8.45 -27.88
C PHE A 316 8.50 -8.82 -28.48
N GLN A 317 8.73 -10.11 -28.76
CA GLN A 317 9.98 -10.59 -29.37
C GLN A 317 10.20 -10.04 -30.79
N ARG A 318 9.13 -9.82 -31.57
CA ARG A 318 9.22 -9.21 -32.91
C ARG A 318 9.55 -7.71 -32.86
N THR A 319 9.09 -7.04 -31.81
CA THR A 319 9.32 -5.60 -31.62
C THR A 319 10.77 -5.33 -31.17
N LEU A 320 11.31 -6.19 -30.31
CA LEU A 320 12.72 -6.15 -29.88
C LEU A 320 13.69 -6.45 -31.04
N ALA A 321 13.33 -7.35 -31.95
CA ALA A 321 14.12 -7.64 -33.15
C ALA A 321 14.16 -6.46 -34.13
N HIS A 322 13.06 -5.74 -34.32
CA HIS A 322 13.01 -4.54 -35.16
C HIS A 322 13.82 -3.37 -34.57
N ALA A 323 13.81 -3.20 -33.24
CA ALA A 323 14.61 -2.16 -32.57
C ALA A 323 16.12 -2.39 -32.74
N LYS A 324 16.59 -3.64 -32.65
CA LYS A 324 17.99 -4.00 -32.92
C LYS A 324 18.39 -3.75 -34.38
N ALA A 325 17.49 -4.02 -35.33
CA ALA A 325 17.73 -3.75 -36.76
C ALA A 325 17.80 -2.26 -37.09
N ALA A 326 16.95 -1.43 -36.46
CA ALA A 326 16.95 0.03 -36.64
C ALA A 326 18.19 0.72 -36.04
N ALA A 327 18.73 0.20 -34.93
CA ALA A 327 19.98 0.68 -34.32
C ALA A 327 21.20 0.35 -35.19
N ALA A 328 21.22 -0.83 -35.82
CA ALA A 328 22.28 -1.22 -36.78
C ALA A 328 22.23 -0.42 -38.09
N ALA A 329 21.03 -0.07 -38.57
CA ALA A 329 20.86 0.72 -39.79
C ALA A 329 21.34 2.18 -39.67
N LYS A 330 21.41 2.73 -38.44
CA LYS A 330 21.93 4.09 -38.19
C LYS A 330 23.46 4.14 -38.02
N SER A 331 24.15 3.03 -37.75
CA SER A 331 25.62 3.00 -37.72
C SER A 331 26.25 2.72 -39.09
N ALA A 332 25.48 2.24 -40.07
CA ALA A 332 25.95 1.95 -41.42
C ALA A 332 25.89 3.13 -42.40
N CYS A 333 25.37 4.31 -41.99
CA CYS A 333 25.26 5.49 -42.84
C CYS A 333 26.37 6.52 -42.52
N SER A 334 27.62 6.09 -42.63
CA SER A 334 28.78 6.99 -42.62
C SER A 334 29.90 6.44 -43.51
N SER A 335 29.65 6.29 -44.81
CA SER A 335 30.71 6.14 -45.81
C SER A 335 30.25 6.40 -47.26
N SER A 336 30.67 7.57 -47.78
CA SER A 336 31.02 7.90 -49.20
C SER A 336 29.90 8.17 -50.24
N PRO A 337 30.22 8.77 -51.42
CA PRO A 337 30.85 10.09 -51.63
C PRO A 337 30.07 11.02 -52.59
N SER A 338 30.57 12.25 -52.70
CA SER A 338 30.17 13.39 -53.54
C SER A 338 29.49 13.15 -54.91
N SER A 339 28.42 13.90 -55.19
CA SER A 339 28.22 14.58 -56.48
C SER A 339 27.26 15.76 -56.30
N GLY A 340 27.62 16.91 -56.89
CA GLY A 340 26.97 18.18 -56.64
C GLY A 340 25.74 18.44 -57.51
N VAL A 341 24.80 19.22 -56.97
CA VAL A 341 23.95 20.15 -57.73
C VAL A 341 23.67 21.36 -56.83
N ALA A 342 23.88 22.55 -57.38
CA ALA A 342 23.69 23.83 -56.72
C ALA A 342 22.20 24.14 -56.46
N ALA A 343 21.89 24.73 -55.30
CA ALA A 343 20.66 25.48 -55.09
C ALA A 343 20.91 26.72 -54.21
N VAL A 344 20.31 27.82 -54.68
CA VAL A 344 20.54 29.23 -54.38
C VAL A 344 20.35 29.62 -52.91
N ALA A 345 21.26 30.46 -52.41
CA ALA A 345 21.21 31.12 -51.12
C ALA A 345 20.21 32.30 -51.12
N VAL A 346 19.43 32.43 -50.05
CA VAL A 346 18.86 33.71 -49.60
C VAL A 346 19.39 33.96 -48.19
N ALA A 347 20.23 34.98 -48.07
CA ALA A 347 20.82 35.43 -46.81
C ALA A 347 19.81 36.28 -46.04
N ALA A 348 19.58 35.94 -44.76
CA ALA A 348 19.09 36.86 -43.75
C ALA A 348 20.12 36.86 -42.62
N GLY A 349 20.82 37.98 -42.46
CA GLY A 349 21.83 38.18 -41.43
C GLY A 349 21.19 38.29 -40.05
N ALA A 350 21.62 37.41 -39.15
CA ALA A 350 21.57 37.62 -37.72
C ALA A 350 22.88 37.08 -37.15
N THR A 351 23.71 37.96 -36.61
CA THR A 351 24.89 37.59 -35.83
C THR A 351 24.44 36.80 -34.60
N PRO A 352 24.90 35.55 -34.38
CA PRO A 352 24.59 34.86 -33.15
C PRO A 352 25.34 35.54 -32.00
N ALA A 353 24.59 35.99 -31.00
CA ALA A 353 25.15 36.29 -29.69
C ALA A 353 25.91 35.04 -29.19
N PRO A 354 27.01 35.19 -28.43
CA PRO A 354 27.81 34.07 -27.99
C PRO A 354 26.93 33.14 -27.14
N SER A 355 26.59 31.97 -27.68
CA SER A 355 25.92 30.93 -26.91
C SER A 355 26.94 30.40 -25.92
N VAL A 356 26.79 30.76 -24.64
CA VAL A 356 27.37 29.96 -23.57
C VAL A 356 26.72 28.58 -23.73
N ALA A 357 27.47 27.59 -24.22
CA ALA A 357 26.98 26.23 -24.36
C ALA A 357 26.51 25.78 -22.97
N ALA A 358 25.21 25.68 -22.80
CA ALA A 358 24.64 25.36 -21.51
C ALA A 358 25.05 23.93 -21.14
N ALA A 359 25.57 23.75 -19.92
CA ALA A 359 26.16 22.49 -19.49
C ALA A 359 25.15 21.35 -19.64
N ALA A 360 25.61 20.15 -20.00
CA ALA A 360 24.72 18.99 -20.06
C ALA A 360 24.19 18.68 -18.64
N PRO A 361 22.92 18.25 -18.50
CA PRO A 361 22.40 17.82 -17.21
C PRO A 361 23.20 16.66 -16.64
N GLN A 362 23.23 16.58 -15.31
CA GLN A 362 24.02 15.63 -14.56
C GLN A 362 23.10 14.81 -13.65
N LEU A 363 23.37 13.52 -13.52
CA LEU A 363 22.69 12.62 -12.60
C LEU A 363 23.70 12.00 -11.64
N LEU A 364 23.49 12.25 -10.35
CA LEU A 364 24.19 11.57 -9.26
C LEU A 364 23.36 10.35 -8.87
N PHE A 365 23.97 9.17 -8.72
CA PHE A 365 23.21 8.02 -8.24
C PHE A 365 24.00 7.19 -7.25
N THR A 366 23.30 6.43 -6.44
CA THR A 366 23.91 5.50 -5.50
C THR A 366 23.07 4.23 -5.44
N ALA A 367 23.68 3.09 -5.09
CA ALA A 367 23.00 1.81 -5.09
C ALA A 367 23.27 1.01 -3.82
N SER A 368 22.21 0.72 -3.06
CA SER A 368 22.26 -0.08 -1.84
C SER A 368 21.25 -1.22 -1.95
N ALA A 369 21.68 -2.34 -2.55
CA ALA A 369 20.84 -3.50 -2.79
C ALA A 369 20.56 -4.36 -1.53
N ALA A 370 21.22 -4.07 -0.40
CA ALA A 370 21.04 -4.76 0.89
C ALA A 370 20.92 -6.30 0.79
N PRO A 371 21.89 -7.01 0.20
CA PRO A 371 21.76 -8.43 -0.13
C PRO A 371 21.49 -9.34 1.09
N GLY A 372 21.83 -8.89 2.31
CA GLY A 372 21.58 -9.63 3.54
C GLY A 372 20.17 -9.42 4.11
N HIS A 373 19.50 -8.30 3.82
CA HIS A 373 18.08 -8.12 4.09
C HIS A 373 17.28 -8.93 3.06
N PHE A 374 17.07 -10.22 3.28
CA PHE A 374 16.42 -11.10 2.31
C PHE A 374 15.53 -12.15 2.98
N MET A 375 14.29 -12.26 2.50
CA MET A 375 13.36 -13.34 2.85
C MET A 375 12.97 -14.10 1.56
N PRO A 376 13.24 -15.42 1.47
CA PRO A 376 12.84 -16.21 0.32
C PRO A 376 11.33 -16.15 0.05
N GLY A 377 10.95 -15.89 -1.20
CA GLY A 377 9.54 -15.80 -1.62
C GLY A 377 8.85 -14.48 -1.30
N HIS A 378 9.54 -13.55 -0.63
CA HIS A 378 9.03 -12.21 -0.37
C HIS A 378 9.18 -11.29 -1.59
N VAL A 379 8.23 -10.38 -1.80
CA VAL A 379 8.20 -9.46 -2.95
C VAL A 379 9.23 -8.34 -2.86
N GLU A 380 9.48 -7.85 -1.64
CA GLU A 380 10.61 -6.97 -1.32
C GLU A 380 11.87 -7.83 -1.17
N GLN A 381 12.75 -7.79 -2.16
CA GLN A 381 13.93 -8.65 -2.28
C GLN A 381 15.08 -7.93 -3.01
N PRO A 382 16.36 -8.33 -2.79
CA PRO A 382 17.54 -7.71 -3.42
C PRO A 382 17.47 -7.61 -4.95
N THR A 383 16.85 -8.61 -5.60
CA THR A 383 16.75 -8.71 -7.05
C THR A 383 16.05 -7.53 -7.71
N ARG A 384 15.22 -6.77 -6.96
CA ARG A 384 14.63 -5.50 -7.42
C ARG A 384 15.71 -4.52 -7.86
N VAL A 385 16.72 -4.30 -7.02
CA VAL A 385 17.82 -3.37 -7.30
C VAL A 385 18.80 -3.98 -8.30
N ASP A 386 19.08 -5.28 -8.21
CA ASP A 386 20.00 -5.96 -9.14
C ASP A 386 19.50 -5.86 -10.59
N VAL A 387 18.20 -6.05 -10.82
CA VAL A 387 17.60 -5.93 -12.16
C VAL A 387 17.65 -4.51 -12.68
N ILE A 388 17.41 -3.50 -11.83
CA ILE A 388 17.57 -2.09 -12.21
C ILE A 388 19.00 -1.82 -12.68
N LEU A 389 20.01 -2.21 -11.89
CA LEU A 389 21.42 -2.00 -12.22
C LEU A 389 21.82 -2.71 -13.51
N GLN A 390 21.34 -3.94 -13.70
CA GLN A 390 21.59 -4.72 -14.90
C GLN A 390 20.93 -4.06 -16.13
N MET A 391 19.68 -3.58 -16.02
CA MET A 391 18.99 -2.88 -17.11
C MET A 391 19.66 -1.55 -17.47
N LEU A 392 20.10 -0.76 -16.48
CA LEU A 392 20.86 0.48 -16.73
C LEU A 392 22.15 0.20 -17.51
N LYS A 393 22.83 -0.92 -17.20
CA LYS A 393 24.01 -1.38 -17.93
C LYS A 393 23.66 -1.84 -19.35
N ASP A 394 22.63 -2.65 -19.52
CA ASP A 394 22.23 -3.21 -20.81
C ASP A 394 21.68 -2.13 -21.76
N ALA A 395 21.02 -1.10 -21.22
CA ALA A 395 20.61 0.09 -21.95
C ALA A 395 21.79 1.02 -22.30
N GLY A 396 23.00 0.73 -21.80
CA GLY A 396 24.20 1.53 -22.00
C GLY A 396 24.18 2.87 -21.27
N ILE A 397 23.31 3.05 -20.26
CA ILE A 397 23.17 4.29 -19.48
C ILE A 397 24.38 4.49 -18.56
N THR A 398 24.96 3.40 -18.04
CA THR A 398 26.16 3.46 -17.17
C THR A 398 27.48 3.56 -17.93
N GLY A 399 27.47 3.76 -19.25
CA GLY A 399 28.68 3.87 -20.07
C GLY A 399 28.50 4.61 -21.39
N GLY A 400 29.54 4.62 -22.22
CA GLY A 400 29.48 5.12 -23.60
C GLY A 400 28.94 6.55 -23.74
N ALA A 401 27.76 6.68 -24.36
CA ALA A 401 27.12 7.96 -24.72
C ALA A 401 26.63 8.80 -23.52
N PHE A 402 26.80 8.31 -22.29
CA PHE A 402 26.43 8.98 -21.03
C PHE A 402 27.64 9.26 -20.14
N ALA A 403 28.84 8.92 -20.61
CA ALA A 403 30.09 9.19 -19.89
C ALA A 403 30.21 10.69 -19.61
N GLY A 404 30.38 11.04 -18.32
CA GLY A 404 30.48 12.42 -17.86
C GLY A 404 29.14 13.13 -17.59
N GLN A 405 28.01 12.44 -17.71
CA GLN A 405 26.70 12.92 -17.23
C GLN A 405 26.16 12.11 -16.04
N LEU A 406 26.56 10.83 -15.91
CA LEU A 406 26.18 9.97 -14.81
C LEU A 406 27.37 9.78 -13.85
N HIS A 407 27.15 10.05 -12.57
CA HIS A 407 28.17 9.96 -11.53
C HIS A 407 27.67 9.12 -10.35
N GLU A 408 28.39 8.05 -10.05
CA GLU A 408 28.10 7.24 -8.88
C GLU A 408 28.67 7.91 -7.62
N VAL A 409 27.81 8.07 -6.61
CA VAL A 409 28.18 8.53 -5.26
C VAL A 409 28.34 7.27 -4.40
N PRO A 410 29.54 7.01 -3.87
CA PRO A 410 29.78 5.82 -3.06
C PRO A 410 28.86 5.74 -1.84
N VAL A 411 28.26 4.57 -1.60
CA VAL A 411 27.50 4.28 -0.38
C VAL A 411 28.48 4.07 0.79
N GLY A 412 29.06 5.16 1.30
CA GLY A 412 30.09 5.10 2.33
C GLY A 412 29.61 5.42 3.75
N GLN A 413 28.44 6.04 3.89
CA GLN A 413 27.98 6.57 5.18
C GLN A 413 26.67 5.93 5.60
N LEU A 414 26.69 5.32 6.79
CA LEU A 414 25.47 4.96 7.51
C LEU A 414 24.80 6.23 8.03
N ALA A 415 23.47 6.25 8.07
CA ALA A 415 22.74 7.29 8.76
C ALA A 415 23.21 7.38 10.22
N SER A 416 23.38 8.60 10.72
CA SER A 416 23.73 8.81 12.12
C SER A 416 22.62 8.29 13.02
N MET A 417 22.95 7.43 13.98
CA MET A 417 21.99 7.00 15.01
C MET A 417 21.36 8.16 15.78
N LYS A 418 22.07 9.29 15.90
CA LYS A 418 21.50 10.51 16.49
C LYS A 418 20.36 11.05 15.61
N ALA A 419 20.52 11.07 14.30
CA ALA A 419 19.49 11.52 13.37
C ALA A 419 18.31 10.53 13.32
N VAL A 420 18.60 9.23 13.31
CA VAL A 420 17.57 8.18 13.31
C VAL A 420 16.69 8.27 14.56
N ARG A 421 17.28 8.34 15.76
CA ARG A 421 16.53 8.46 17.03
C ARG A 421 15.70 9.76 17.15
N GLN A 422 16.00 10.78 16.35
CA GLN A 422 15.21 12.01 16.31
C GLN A 422 13.95 11.89 15.45
N VAL A 423 13.86 10.87 14.58
CA VAL A 423 12.69 10.60 13.75
C VAL A 423 11.94 9.36 14.26
N HIS A 424 12.68 8.33 14.69
CA HIS A 424 12.15 7.01 15.05
C HIS A 424 12.51 6.64 16.50
N SER A 425 11.50 6.50 17.36
CA SER A 425 11.69 6.13 18.77
C SER A 425 12.03 4.64 18.97
N TYR A 426 11.65 3.79 18.01
CA TYR A 426 11.86 2.33 18.07
C TYR A 426 13.25 1.87 17.59
N ALA A 427 14.12 2.79 17.16
CA ALA A 427 15.38 2.44 16.50
C ALA A 427 16.27 1.50 17.31
N ASP A 428 16.36 1.70 18.63
CA ASP A 428 17.16 0.83 19.51
C ASP A 428 16.54 -0.55 19.72
N GLU A 429 15.22 -0.66 19.63
CA GLU A 429 14.51 -1.94 19.69
C GLU A 429 14.72 -2.72 18.40
N LEU A 430 14.56 -2.07 17.25
CA LEU A 430 14.85 -2.67 15.94
C LEU A 430 16.30 -3.19 15.85
N ALA A 431 17.27 -2.47 16.42
CA ALA A 431 18.66 -2.91 16.48
C ALA A 431 18.82 -4.23 17.25
N ARG A 432 18.12 -4.37 18.39
CA ARG A 432 18.12 -5.61 19.18
C ARG A 432 17.44 -6.75 18.44
N THR A 433 16.26 -6.51 17.87
CA THR A 433 15.52 -7.53 17.11
C THR A 433 16.32 -8.04 15.92
N ALA A 434 17.02 -7.15 15.20
CA ALA A 434 17.93 -7.57 14.14
C ALA A 434 19.11 -8.39 14.68
N ALA A 435 19.71 -8.00 15.81
CA ALA A 435 20.81 -8.74 16.43
C ALA A 435 20.40 -10.14 16.96
N GLU A 436 19.13 -10.30 17.34
CA GLU A 436 18.54 -11.56 17.80
C GLU A 436 18.00 -12.43 16.66
N ALA A 437 17.81 -11.87 15.46
CA ALA A 437 17.38 -12.62 14.29
C ALA A 437 18.40 -13.70 13.93
N GLN A 438 17.92 -14.86 13.50
CA GLN A 438 18.78 -15.98 13.11
C GLN A 438 19.03 -15.96 11.60
N GLU A 439 20.27 -16.20 11.19
CA GLU A 439 20.62 -16.29 9.77
C GLU A 439 19.78 -17.36 9.06
N GLY A 440 19.18 -17.00 7.92
CA GLY A 440 18.27 -17.88 7.17
C GLY A 440 16.84 -17.96 7.72
N HIS A 441 16.55 -17.34 8.87
CA HIS A 441 15.21 -17.30 9.48
C HIS A 441 14.81 -15.85 9.77
N PRO A 442 14.24 -15.14 8.77
CA PRO A 442 13.80 -13.77 8.96
C PRO A 442 12.72 -13.69 10.06
N THR A 443 12.87 -12.74 10.96
CA THR A 443 11.90 -12.47 12.04
C THR A 443 10.86 -11.48 11.53
N ALA A 444 9.58 -11.78 11.69
CA ALA A 444 8.52 -10.81 11.41
C ALA A 444 8.61 -9.64 12.41
N VAL A 445 8.45 -8.40 11.95
CA VAL A 445 8.49 -7.21 12.82
C VAL A 445 7.17 -6.99 13.57
N ALA A 446 6.27 -7.97 13.55
CA ALA A 446 4.99 -7.92 14.27
C ALA A 446 5.17 -7.61 15.78
N ASP A 447 6.32 -7.98 16.36
CA ASP A 447 6.66 -7.71 17.76
C ASP A 447 6.99 -6.23 18.05
N ILE A 448 7.29 -5.42 17.02
CA ILE A 448 7.57 -3.97 17.10
C ILE A 448 6.42 -3.13 16.48
N GLY A 449 5.24 -3.72 16.29
CA GLY A 449 4.03 -2.97 15.95
C GLY A 449 3.60 -2.99 14.49
N ASP A 450 4.21 -3.78 13.60
CA ASP A 450 3.65 -4.06 12.27
C ASP A 450 2.42 -4.99 12.38
N PRO A 451 1.19 -4.49 12.18
CA PRO A 451 -0.03 -5.26 12.40
C PRO A 451 -0.25 -6.37 11.35
N ASP A 452 0.42 -6.29 10.20
CA ASP A 452 0.22 -7.21 9.08
C ASP A 452 1.27 -8.33 9.05
N GLY A 453 2.37 -8.16 9.78
CA GLY A 453 3.43 -9.15 9.92
C GLY A 453 4.20 -9.44 8.64
N VAL A 454 4.13 -8.53 7.65
CA VAL A 454 4.81 -8.68 6.35
C VAL A 454 6.14 -7.94 6.30
N THR A 455 6.38 -6.96 7.17
CA THR A 455 7.72 -6.41 7.38
C THR A 455 8.55 -7.43 8.12
N TYR A 456 9.76 -7.67 7.62
CA TYR A 456 10.67 -8.66 8.19
C TYR A 456 12.03 -8.05 8.49
N VAL A 457 12.77 -8.71 9.37
CA VAL A 457 14.17 -8.40 9.67
C VAL A 457 15.02 -9.65 9.61
N THR A 458 16.27 -9.44 9.26
CA THR A 458 17.39 -10.38 9.23
C THR A 458 18.54 -9.78 10.04
N PRO A 459 19.61 -10.53 10.34
CA PRO A 459 20.76 -10.02 11.09
C PRO A 459 21.37 -8.71 10.55
N THR A 460 21.25 -8.47 9.24
CA THR A 460 21.83 -7.31 8.55
C THR A 460 20.84 -6.18 8.29
N SER A 461 19.55 -6.42 8.54
CA SER A 461 18.48 -5.50 8.13
C SER A 461 18.59 -4.12 8.76
N PHE A 462 19.07 -4.05 10.00
CA PHE A 462 19.29 -2.77 10.68
C PHE A 462 20.39 -1.94 10.01
N ASP A 463 21.56 -2.54 9.76
CA ASP A 463 22.67 -1.87 9.08
C ASP A 463 22.32 -1.53 7.62
N ASP A 464 21.55 -2.40 6.96
CA ASP A 464 21.04 -2.17 5.61
C ASP A 464 20.06 -0.98 5.58
N ALA A 465 19.16 -0.85 6.56
CA ALA A 465 18.28 0.31 6.70
C ALA A 465 19.05 1.60 7.01
N LEU A 466 20.07 1.54 7.87
CA LEU A 466 20.96 2.69 8.10
C LEU A 466 21.71 3.10 6.84
N ARG A 467 22.09 2.13 6.00
CA ARG A 467 22.77 2.38 4.73
C ARG A 467 21.82 2.99 3.71
N ALA A 468 20.57 2.52 3.63
CA ALA A 468 19.53 3.12 2.79
C ALA A 468 19.29 4.59 3.18
N ALA A 469 19.04 4.88 4.45
CA ALA A 469 18.85 6.24 4.92
C ALA A 469 20.11 7.13 4.77
N GLY A 470 21.29 6.57 5.01
CA GLY A 470 22.56 7.27 4.84
C GLY A 470 22.84 7.65 3.38
N SER A 471 22.47 6.76 2.45
CA SER A 471 22.55 7.03 1.01
C SER A 471 21.66 8.22 0.59
N ALA A 472 20.45 8.32 1.18
CA ALA A 472 19.55 9.44 0.94
C ALA A 472 20.16 10.78 1.41
N CYS A 473 20.72 10.81 2.62
CA CYS A 473 21.41 11.99 3.14
C CYS A 473 22.63 12.39 2.29
N ALA A 474 23.44 11.42 1.85
CA ALA A 474 24.61 11.69 1.02
C ALA A 474 24.23 12.30 -0.36
N LEU A 475 23.11 11.87 -0.95
CA LEU A 475 22.61 12.49 -2.18
C LEU A 475 22.09 13.91 -1.95
N VAL A 476 21.44 14.19 -0.82
CA VAL A 476 21.09 15.56 -0.43
C VAL A 476 22.35 16.42 -0.34
N ASP A 477 23.41 15.94 0.32
CA ASP A 477 24.69 16.66 0.40
C ASP A 477 25.23 16.97 -1.00
N ALA A 478 25.21 15.98 -1.89
CA ALA A 478 25.78 16.09 -3.22
C ALA A 478 24.98 17.05 -4.13
N VAL A 479 23.65 17.00 -4.06
CA VAL A 479 22.76 17.90 -4.84
C VAL A 479 22.87 19.35 -4.34
N VAL A 480 22.94 19.55 -3.01
CA VAL A 480 23.16 20.89 -2.45
C VAL A 480 24.53 21.42 -2.87
N ALA A 481 25.59 20.60 -2.78
CA ALA A 481 26.93 20.99 -3.22
C ALA A 481 26.97 21.35 -4.71
N ALA A 482 26.32 20.56 -5.57
CA ALA A 482 26.22 20.83 -7.00
C ALA A 482 25.51 22.16 -7.30
N SER A 483 24.41 22.47 -6.58
CA SER A 483 23.69 23.73 -6.76
C SER A 483 24.54 24.96 -6.42
N ARG A 484 25.35 24.90 -5.35
CA ARG A 484 26.28 25.97 -4.97
C ARG A 484 27.39 26.17 -6.00
N GLY A 485 27.88 25.09 -6.60
CA GLY A 485 28.88 25.15 -7.69
C GLY A 485 28.35 25.84 -8.95
N ALA A 486 27.10 25.56 -9.32
CA ALA A 486 26.43 26.21 -10.45
C ALA A 486 26.21 27.72 -10.20
N GLU A 487 25.79 28.09 -8.98
CA GLU A 487 25.62 29.49 -8.57
C GLU A 487 26.96 30.26 -8.59
N ALA A 488 28.05 29.69 -8.05
CA ALA A 488 29.38 30.31 -8.04
C ALA A 488 29.99 30.46 -9.45
N GLY A 489 29.73 29.51 -10.35
CA GLY A 489 30.11 29.59 -11.77
C GLY A 489 29.43 30.76 -12.47
N SER A 490 28.12 30.96 -12.24
CA SER A 490 27.36 32.08 -12.80
C SER A 490 27.82 33.45 -12.28
N SER A 491 28.20 33.56 -11.01
CA SER A 491 28.72 34.81 -10.45
C SER A 491 30.11 35.18 -10.98
N SER A 492 30.96 34.19 -11.26
CA SER A 492 32.30 34.43 -11.85
C SER A 492 32.23 34.89 -13.32
N ALA A 493 31.24 34.42 -14.09
CA ALA A 493 30.96 34.92 -15.43
C ALA A 493 30.45 36.37 -15.43
N SER A 494 29.69 36.77 -14.40
CA SER A 494 29.27 38.18 -14.22
C SER A 494 30.43 39.10 -13.82
N ALA A 495 31.41 38.61 -13.05
CA ALA A 495 32.59 39.36 -12.66
C ALA A 495 33.57 39.56 -13.83
N ALA A 496 33.64 38.60 -14.77
CA ALA A 496 34.43 38.72 -16.00
C ALA A 496 33.81 39.72 -17.01
N GLY A 497 32.48 39.94 -16.96
CA GLY A 497 31.78 40.94 -17.77
C GLY A 497 31.88 42.38 -17.26
N ALA A 498 32.22 42.58 -15.98
CA ALA A 498 32.32 43.90 -15.36
C ALA A 498 33.71 44.55 -15.48
N ALA A 499 34.72 43.84 -16.00
CA ALA A 499 36.09 44.34 -16.15
C ALA A 499 36.37 45.08 -17.50
N ALA A 500 35.33 45.34 -18.31
CA ALA A 500 35.47 45.98 -19.62
C ALA A 500 34.53 47.17 -19.83
N SER A 501 34.33 48.02 -18.82
CA SER A 501 33.88 49.40 -19.04
C SER A 501 33.98 50.22 -17.75
N ALA A 502 35.07 50.95 -17.55
CA ALA A 502 35.10 52.26 -16.90
C ALA A 502 36.55 52.72 -16.73
N GLY A 503 37.04 53.45 -17.71
CA GLY A 503 38.10 54.43 -17.51
C GLY A 503 37.49 55.80 -17.25
N VAL A 504 38.23 56.59 -16.47
CA VAL A 504 38.07 58.02 -16.14
C VAL A 504 37.30 58.33 -14.84
N ALA A 505 38.11 58.81 -13.89
CA ALA A 505 37.81 59.29 -12.57
C ALA A 505 37.35 60.76 -12.56
N GLU A 506 36.62 61.18 -11.53
CA GLU A 506 37.00 62.31 -10.67
C GLU A 506 36.09 62.46 -9.43
N GLY A 507 36.70 62.50 -8.25
CA GLY A 507 36.64 63.67 -7.35
C GLY A 507 35.43 63.93 -6.42
N LYS A 508 35.65 63.59 -5.13
CA LYS A 508 35.37 64.37 -3.89
C LYS A 508 34.04 64.26 -3.11
N GLN A 509 34.25 63.76 -1.88
CA GLN A 509 33.85 64.25 -0.53
C GLN A 509 32.41 64.13 0.01
N ALA A 510 32.29 63.23 1.00
CA ALA A 510 31.86 63.40 2.40
C ALA A 510 30.49 64.03 2.75
N GLY A 511 29.71 63.31 3.57
CA GLY A 511 28.67 63.89 4.43
C GLY A 511 27.65 62.86 4.94
N ALA A 512 27.56 62.70 6.26
CA ALA A 512 26.69 61.77 6.98
C ALA A 512 25.21 62.23 7.09
N GLY A 513 24.31 61.29 7.40
CA GLY A 513 23.01 61.58 8.04
C GLY A 513 21.81 60.85 7.44
N SER A 514 21.18 60.00 8.26
CA SER A 514 19.78 59.52 8.12
C SER A 514 18.90 60.33 9.10
N PRO A 515 17.56 60.16 9.21
CA PRO A 515 16.51 59.66 8.28
C PRO A 515 15.31 60.63 8.17
N THR A 516 14.43 60.50 7.16
CA THR A 516 12.98 60.82 7.33
C THR A 516 12.08 60.25 6.24
N THR A 517 11.01 59.59 6.69
CA THR A 517 9.78 59.17 5.99
C THR A 517 8.97 60.35 5.46
N VAL A 518 8.27 60.24 4.31
CA VAL A 518 6.85 60.64 4.08
C VAL A 518 6.33 60.06 2.75
N LEU A 519 5.04 59.68 2.80
CA LEU A 519 4.10 59.13 1.82
C LEU A 519 3.83 59.97 0.55
N GLY A 520 3.32 59.25 -0.47
CA GLY A 520 2.49 59.74 -1.59
C GLY A 520 2.78 58.89 -2.84
N GLY A 521 1.85 58.26 -3.56
CA GLY A 521 0.40 58.35 -3.66
C GLY A 521 0.05 58.22 -5.15
N LEU A 522 -1.01 57.43 -5.47
CA LEU A 522 -1.74 57.36 -6.76
C LEU A 522 -0.97 56.69 -7.92
N SER A 523 -1.55 56.01 -8.92
CA SER A 523 -2.89 55.49 -9.27
C SER A 523 -2.74 54.88 -10.68
N SER A 524 -3.44 53.79 -11.01
CA SER A 524 -3.99 53.47 -12.36
C SER A 524 -4.53 52.03 -12.32
N ALA A 525 -5.84 51.76 -12.30
CA ALA A 525 -6.77 51.86 -13.43
C ALA A 525 -6.30 51.12 -14.69
N ALA A 526 -6.77 49.88 -14.89
CA ALA A 526 -7.48 49.45 -16.10
C ALA A 526 -7.76 47.93 -16.05
N VAL A 527 -9.04 47.60 -16.05
CA VAL A 527 -9.64 46.27 -16.27
C VAL A 527 -10.24 46.28 -17.69
N ALA A 528 -10.25 45.09 -18.31
CA ALA A 528 -11.06 44.61 -19.44
C ALA A 528 -10.55 44.84 -20.88
N GLU A 529 -10.26 43.72 -21.55
CA GLU A 529 -11.01 43.31 -22.74
C GLU A 529 -10.93 41.79 -22.97
N GLN A 530 -12.05 41.20 -23.37
CA GLN A 530 -12.34 39.77 -23.44
C GLN A 530 -12.50 39.33 -24.90
N GLN A 531 -12.04 38.10 -25.19
CA GLN A 531 -12.45 37.18 -26.28
C GLN A 531 -12.08 37.49 -27.75
N ALA A 532 -11.22 36.62 -28.32
CA ALA A 532 -11.52 35.84 -29.53
C ALA A 532 -10.51 34.69 -29.66
N GLY A 533 -11.02 33.46 -29.82
CA GLY A 533 -10.21 32.25 -29.88
C GLY A 533 -9.31 32.17 -31.11
N LYS A 534 -8.15 31.52 -30.93
CA LYS A 534 -7.39 30.87 -31.99
C LYS A 534 -6.66 29.68 -31.40
N GLN A 535 -6.92 28.51 -31.97
CA GLN A 535 -6.05 27.35 -31.88
C GLN A 535 -4.61 27.80 -32.13
N ALA A 536 -3.74 27.62 -31.14
CA ALA A 536 -2.30 27.70 -31.30
C ALA A 536 -1.73 26.36 -30.83
N GLY A 537 -1.11 25.66 -31.78
CA GLY A 537 -0.55 24.34 -31.57
C GLY A 537 0.44 24.33 -30.42
N THR A 538 0.32 23.29 -29.60
CA THR A 538 1.34 22.84 -28.67
C THR A 538 2.56 22.37 -29.46
N SER A 539 3.47 23.30 -29.71
CA SER A 539 4.86 23.03 -30.04
C SER A 539 5.76 23.91 -29.16
N GLN A 540 5.66 23.74 -27.83
CA GLN A 540 6.79 24.06 -26.96
C GLN A 540 7.60 22.78 -26.84
N GLY A 541 8.67 22.75 -27.63
CA GLY A 541 9.60 21.65 -27.73
C GLY A 541 10.39 21.44 -26.44
N GLN A 542 10.82 20.19 -26.28
CA GLN A 542 11.91 19.74 -25.44
C GLN A 542 13.07 20.74 -25.45
N GLN A 543 13.19 21.52 -24.38
CA GLN A 543 14.48 22.05 -23.95
C GLN A 543 14.68 21.48 -22.55
N GLY A 544 15.44 20.38 -22.46
CA GLY A 544 15.93 19.88 -21.18
C GLY A 544 16.69 21.01 -20.47
N ALA A 545 16.46 21.17 -19.18
CA ALA A 545 17.07 22.22 -18.38
C ALA A 545 18.59 22.02 -18.37
N ALA A 546 19.29 22.80 -19.17
CA ALA A 546 20.73 22.67 -19.30
C ALA A 546 21.41 23.11 -17.98
N GLY A 547 22.24 22.24 -17.43
CA GLY A 547 23.04 22.44 -16.23
C GLY A 547 22.41 21.96 -14.92
N ALA A 548 21.23 21.30 -14.94
CA ALA A 548 20.60 20.76 -13.74
C ALA A 548 21.29 19.48 -13.24
N THR A 549 21.53 19.38 -11.93
CA THR A 549 22.04 18.18 -11.26
C THR A 549 20.94 17.56 -10.41
N ALA A 550 20.46 16.38 -10.78
CA ALA A 550 19.53 15.60 -9.99
C ALA A 550 20.22 14.40 -9.34
N ALA A 551 19.58 13.78 -8.34
CA ALA A 551 20.07 12.57 -7.72
C ALA A 551 19.04 11.44 -7.64
N PHE A 552 19.50 10.19 -7.64
CA PHE A 552 18.65 9.00 -7.45
C PHE A 552 19.30 7.98 -6.52
N SER A 553 18.65 7.63 -5.41
CA SER A 553 19.06 6.50 -4.56
C SER A 553 18.33 5.23 -4.92
N LEU A 554 19.07 4.26 -5.47
CA LEU A 554 18.62 2.88 -5.68
C LEU A 554 18.81 2.09 -4.39
N CYS A 555 18.10 2.47 -3.35
CA CYS A 555 18.23 1.89 -2.01
C CYS A 555 17.10 0.91 -1.68
N ARG A 556 17.44 -0.04 -0.81
CA ARG A 556 16.48 -0.82 -0.02
C ARG A 556 17.07 -1.10 1.37
N PRO A 557 16.23 -1.35 2.39
CA PRO A 557 14.76 -1.37 2.39
C PRO A 557 14.09 -0.01 2.07
N PRO A 558 12.80 0.00 1.65
CA PRO A 558 12.03 1.24 1.45
C PRO A 558 11.78 1.98 2.79
N GLY A 559 11.12 3.14 2.74
CA GLY A 559 10.97 4.02 3.91
C GLY A 559 9.61 4.67 4.16
N HIS A 560 8.81 4.99 3.13
CA HIS A 560 7.69 5.92 3.31
C HIS A 560 6.56 5.49 4.28
N HIS A 561 6.43 4.20 4.60
CA HIS A 561 5.46 3.69 5.57
C HIS A 561 5.94 3.73 7.03
N ALA A 562 7.25 3.81 7.26
CA ALA A 562 7.80 3.85 8.62
C ALA A 562 7.38 5.15 9.31
N THR A 563 6.65 5.02 10.42
CA THR A 563 6.18 6.14 11.25
C THR A 563 7.24 6.52 12.28
N SER A 564 6.95 7.48 13.16
CA SER A 564 7.88 7.80 14.25
C SER A 564 8.02 6.71 15.30
N ASP A 565 7.03 5.84 15.47
CA ASP A 565 7.03 4.83 16.54
C ASP A 565 6.95 3.38 16.05
N THR A 566 6.70 3.17 14.76
CA THR A 566 6.42 1.84 14.20
C THR A 566 7.06 1.63 12.81
N PRO A 567 7.89 0.58 12.61
CA PRO A 567 8.24 0.08 11.27
C PRO A 567 7.05 -0.67 10.65
N LEU A 568 6.84 -0.49 9.35
CA LEU A 568 5.59 -0.90 8.68
C LEU A 568 5.80 -0.97 7.16
N GLY A 569 5.04 -1.79 6.44
CA GLY A 569 5.01 -1.69 4.97
C GLY A 569 6.35 -2.01 4.31
N TYR A 570 7.08 -3.00 4.84
CA TYR A 570 8.47 -3.31 4.45
C TYR A 570 9.50 -2.23 4.84
N CYS A 571 9.06 -1.12 5.41
CA CYS A 571 9.90 0.03 5.75
C CYS A 571 10.42 -0.08 7.18
N LEU A 572 11.74 -0.07 7.33
CA LEU A 572 12.39 -0.12 8.64
C LEU A 572 12.72 1.26 9.21
N PHE A 573 13.09 2.22 8.35
CA PHE A 573 13.24 3.64 8.68
C PHE A 573 12.71 4.48 7.55
N ASN A 574 12.21 5.68 7.85
CA ASN A 574 11.70 6.58 6.84
C ASN A 574 12.84 7.35 6.17
N ASN A 575 13.34 6.80 5.08
CA ASN A 575 14.47 7.32 4.30
C ASN A 575 14.26 8.78 3.88
N VAL A 576 13.07 9.11 3.35
CA VAL A 576 12.76 10.45 2.87
C VAL A 576 12.61 11.46 4.02
N ALA A 577 12.04 11.06 5.14
CA ALA A 577 11.94 11.91 6.32
C ALA A 577 13.31 12.22 6.93
N LEU A 578 14.20 11.21 6.99
CA LEU A 578 15.58 11.39 7.44
C LEU A 578 16.35 12.34 6.50
N ALA A 579 16.18 12.21 5.19
CA ALA A 579 16.78 13.10 4.20
C ALA A 579 16.27 14.54 4.31
N ALA A 580 14.96 14.74 4.50
CA ALA A 580 14.36 16.06 4.70
C ALA A 580 14.91 16.75 5.97
N ARG A 581 14.96 16.01 7.09
CA ARG A 581 15.52 16.52 8.34
C ARG A 581 17.03 16.78 8.26
N HIS A 582 17.75 15.97 7.49
CA HIS A 582 19.17 16.19 7.20
C HIS A 582 19.38 17.49 6.41
N ALA A 583 18.59 17.71 5.35
CA ALA A 583 18.62 18.95 4.57
C ALA A 583 18.43 20.21 5.44
N GLN A 584 17.43 20.18 6.33
CA GLN A 584 17.16 21.27 7.26
C GLN A 584 18.31 21.51 8.24
N ARG A 585 18.80 20.45 8.90
CA ARG A 585 19.78 20.57 10.00
C ARG A 585 21.20 20.85 9.52
N VAL A 586 21.60 20.25 8.41
CA VAL A 586 22.99 20.30 7.91
C VAL A 586 23.17 21.42 6.88
N HIS A 587 22.18 21.65 6.02
CA HIS A 587 22.28 22.63 4.94
C HIS A 587 21.46 23.90 5.17
N GLY A 588 20.62 23.95 6.21
CA GLY A 588 19.78 25.11 6.51
C GLY A 588 18.71 25.35 5.44
N LEU A 589 18.26 24.30 4.74
CA LEU A 589 17.16 24.42 3.79
C LEU A 589 15.84 24.42 4.57
N ASP A 590 15.17 25.56 4.67
CA ASP A 590 14.04 25.75 5.56
C ASP A 590 12.82 24.92 5.12
N LYS A 591 12.51 24.92 3.81
CA LYS A 591 11.31 24.26 3.28
C LYS A 591 11.63 23.10 2.36
N VAL A 592 11.07 21.93 2.64
CA VAL A 592 11.25 20.71 1.82
C VAL A 592 9.91 20.28 1.24
N LEU A 593 9.85 20.06 -0.07
CA LEU A 593 8.73 19.37 -0.72
C LEU A 593 9.09 17.89 -0.83
N ILE A 594 8.21 17.02 -0.36
CA ILE A 594 8.24 15.58 -0.60
C ILE A 594 7.05 15.25 -1.52
N LEU A 595 7.34 14.74 -2.71
CA LEU A 595 6.33 14.14 -3.59
C LEU A 595 6.45 12.62 -3.52
N ASP A 596 5.37 11.94 -3.17
CA ASP A 596 5.26 10.49 -3.20
C ASP A 596 4.36 10.07 -4.37
N PHE A 597 4.91 9.27 -5.28
CA PHE A 597 4.14 8.68 -6.39
C PHE A 597 4.07 7.16 -6.33
N ASP A 598 4.53 6.56 -5.22
CA ASP A 598 4.26 5.14 -4.93
C ASP A 598 2.75 4.87 -4.98
N LEU A 599 2.37 3.65 -5.34
CA LEU A 599 0.96 3.25 -5.39
C LEU A 599 0.29 3.38 -4.01
N HIS A 600 1.05 3.10 -2.95
CA HIS A 600 0.57 3.10 -1.58
C HIS A 600 0.73 4.47 -0.93
N HIS A 601 -0.19 4.80 -0.03
CA HIS A 601 -0.09 6.04 0.74
C HIS A 601 1.16 6.00 1.62
N GLY A 602 2.02 7.01 1.52
CA GLY A 602 3.17 7.22 2.38
C GLY A 602 2.78 7.66 3.79
N ASN A 603 1.97 6.85 4.48
CA ASN A 603 1.35 7.15 5.77
C ASN A 603 2.37 7.48 6.87
N GLY A 604 3.55 6.86 6.84
CA GLY A 604 4.64 7.15 7.76
C GLY A 604 5.16 8.58 7.57
N THR A 605 5.41 8.97 6.32
CA THR A 605 5.83 10.33 5.96
C THR A 605 4.76 11.35 6.32
N ALA A 606 3.49 11.06 6.02
CA ALA A 606 2.36 11.92 6.37
C ALA A 606 2.25 12.15 7.89
N ASP A 607 2.40 11.09 8.69
CA ASP A 607 2.31 11.17 10.15
C ASP A 607 3.46 12.00 10.75
N ILE A 608 4.72 11.70 10.34
CA ILE A 608 5.93 12.36 10.83
C ILE A 608 5.88 13.89 10.63
N PHE A 609 5.32 14.34 9.51
CA PHE A 609 5.23 15.76 9.16
C PHE A 609 3.86 16.38 9.36
N SER A 610 2.92 15.66 9.98
CA SER A 610 1.51 16.09 10.06
C SER A 610 1.30 17.46 10.69
N ASP A 611 2.13 17.88 11.64
CA ASP A 611 2.08 19.20 12.30
C ASP A 611 3.20 20.15 11.86
N ASP A 612 3.94 19.81 10.80
CA ASP A 612 5.13 20.56 10.39
C ASP A 612 4.87 21.47 9.17
N PRO A 613 4.84 22.81 9.35
CA PRO A 613 4.65 23.76 8.25
C PRO A 613 5.85 23.86 7.31
N SER A 614 7.02 23.32 7.69
CA SER A 614 8.27 23.40 6.93
C SER A 614 8.42 22.28 5.90
N VAL A 615 7.54 21.28 5.92
CA VAL A 615 7.55 20.17 4.96
C VAL A 615 6.18 20.04 4.30
N LEU A 616 6.15 20.20 2.98
CA LEU A 616 4.97 19.92 2.16
C LEU A 616 5.07 18.47 1.69
N PHE A 617 4.12 17.63 2.09
CA PHE A 617 3.96 16.27 1.62
C PHE A 617 2.79 16.20 0.61
N ILE A 618 3.07 15.72 -0.60
CA ILE A 618 2.08 15.48 -1.64
C ILE A 618 2.16 14.01 -2.04
N ASP A 619 1.03 13.31 -2.10
CA ASP A 619 0.99 11.86 -2.30
C ASP A 619 -0.09 11.46 -3.32
N THR A 620 0.26 10.65 -4.33
CA THR A 620 -0.66 10.20 -5.40
C THR A 620 -1.01 8.71 -5.36
N HIS A 621 -1.31 8.18 -4.17
CA HIS A 621 -1.72 6.79 -3.97
C HIS A 621 -3.04 6.42 -4.67
N GLU A 622 -3.29 5.12 -4.82
CA GLU A 622 -4.56 4.61 -5.31
C GLU A 622 -5.65 4.68 -4.23
N ALA A 623 -6.83 5.17 -4.60
CA ALA A 623 -7.92 5.52 -3.66
C ALA A 623 -8.46 4.33 -2.85
N SER A 624 -8.47 3.13 -3.44
CA SER A 624 -8.84 1.88 -2.79
C SER A 624 -7.64 1.10 -2.24
N SER A 625 -6.45 1.70 -2.19
CA SER A 625 -5.27 1.09 -1.60
C SER A 625 -5.47 1.01 -0.10
N ILE A 626 -5.82 -0.19 0.37
CA ILE A 626 -6.10 -0.48 1.79
C ILE A 626 -4.80 -0.70 2.56
N TYR A 627 -3.63 -0.66 1.90
CA TYR A 627 -2.35 -1.08 2.47
C TYR A 627 -1.40 0.09 2.75
N PRO A 628 -0.83 0.17 3.97
CA PRO A 628 -1.00 -0.76 5.10
C PRO A 628 -2.35 -0.57 5.84
N PRO A 629 -3.15 -1.63 6.11
CA PRO A 629 -4.24 -1.54 7.07
C PRO A 629 -3.68 -1.50 8.50
N PRO A 630 -4.33 -0.82 9.47
CA PRO A 630 -5.62 -0.13 9.43
C PRO A 630 -5.45 1.40 9.51
N PHE A 631 -4.66 1.99 8.62
CA PHE A 631 -4.44 3.44 8.61
C PHE A 631 -5.58 4.15 7.87
N ALA A 632 -6.30 4.99 8.63
CA ALA A 632 -7.44 5.78 8.16
C ALA A 632 -6.93 7.19 7.81
N GLY A 633 -6.09 7.26 6.78
CA GLY A 633 -5.50 8.49 6.25
C GLY A 633 -5.43 8.40 4.73
N GLY A 634 -5.02 9.48 4.07
CA GLY A 634 -4.95 9.51 2.60
C GLY A 634 -6.23 10.07 1.94
N SER A 635 -7.24 10.48 2.72
CA SER A 635 -8.37 11.20 2.15
C SER A 635 -7.96 12.62 1.74
N VAL A 636 -8.69 13.21 0.80
CA VAL A 636 -8.43 14.60 0.37
C VAL A 636 -8.67 15.61 1.49
N GLU A 637 -9.47 15.25 2.50
CA GLU A 637 -9.74 16.07 3.68
C GLU A 637 -8.60 16.02 4.73
N ASP A 638 -7.70 15.04 4.63
CA ASP A 638 -6.54 14.89 5.52
C ASP A 638 -5.42 15.87 5.15
N VAL A 639 -5.62 17.14 5.51
CA VAL A 639 -4.74 18.25 5.12
C VAL A 639 -3.61 18.57 6.12
N GLY A 640 -3.32 17.68 7.06
CA GLY A 640 -2.39 17.93 8.17
C GLY A 640 -3.08 18.53 9.41
N LYS A 641 -2.29 18.76 10.46
CA LYS A 641 -2.70 19.14 11.82
C LYS A 641 -1.97 20.41 12.26
N GLY A 642 -2.51 21.08 13.28
CA GLY A 642 -1.92 22.27 13.91
C GLY A 642 -1.29 23.28 12.95
N ALA A 643 0.01 23.52 13.07
CA ALA A 643 0.77 24.43 12.22
C ALA A 643 1.00 23.88 10.81
N GLY A 644 1.05 22.55 10.64
CA GLY A 644 1.16 21.85 9.35
C GLY A 644 -0.14 21.77 8.54
N ARG A 645 -1.23 22.43 8.96
CA ARG A 645 -2.46 22.44 8.15
C ARG A 645 -2.22 23.08 6.79
N GLY A 646 -2.57 22.35 5.73
CA GLY A 646 -2.36 22.72 4.33
C GLY A 646 -1.00 22.27 3.77
N THR A 647 -0.15 21.60 4.55
CA THR A 647 1.13 21.02 4.09
C THR A 647 1.08 19.50 3.91
N THR A 648 -0.10 18.89 3.99
CA THR A 648 -0.38 17.54 3.49
C THR A 648 -1.41 17.63 2.36
N ILE A 649 -1.11 17.08 1.20
CA ILE A 649 -2.00 17.01 0.03
C ILE A 649 -2.07 15.56 -0.43
N ASN A 650 -3.15 14.88 -0.05
CA ASN A 650 -3.39 13.52 -0.48
C ASN A 650 -4.24 13.52 -1.77
N ILE A 651 -3.83 12.73 -2.76
CA ILE A 651 -4.45 12.64 -4.06
C ILE A 651 -4.83 11.16 -4.29
N PRO A 652 -5.98 10.69 -3.74
CA PRO A 652 -6.44 9.31 -3.89
C PRO A 652 -6.90 9.08 -5.33
N MET A 653 -6.00 8.58 -6.16
CA MET A 653 -6.19 8.36 -7.59
C MET A 653 -7.20 7.22 -7.82
N PRO A 654 -8.22 7.40 -8.67
CA PRO A 654 -9.15 6.32 -9.00
C PRO A 654 -8.42 5.19 -9.75
N ARG A 655 -8.89 3.95 -9.56
CA ARG A 655 -8.34 2.77 -10.26
C ARG A 655 -8.31 3.00 -11.76
N PHE A 656 -7.30 2.43 -12.42
CA PHE A 656 -7.03 2.61 -13.85
C PHE A 656 -6.65 4.03 -14.27
N ALA A 657 -6.42 4.97 -13.33
CA ALA A 657 -5.73 6.20 -13.68
C ALA A 657 -4.34 5.86 -14.27
N GLY A 658 -4.04 6.48 -15.41
CA GLY A 658 -2.82 6.25 -16.17
C GLY A 658 -2.07 7.56 -16.39
N GLU A 659 -1.36 7.62 -17.51
CA GLU A 659 -0.53 8.76 -17.84
C GLU A 659 -1.32 10.08 -17.94
N ARG A 660 -2.48 10.09 -18.61
CA ARG A 660 -3.25 11.33 -18.81
C ARG A 660 -3.73 11.88 -17.48
N CYS A 661 -4.27 11.01 -16.64
CA CYS A 661 -4.75 11.37 -15.31
C CYS A 661 -3.62 11.88 -14.42
N MET A 662 -2.50 11.15 -14.34
CA MET A 662 -1.36 11.52 -13.51
C MET A 662 -0.74 12.85 -13.93
N LEU A 663 -0.60 13.09 -15.25
CA LEU A 663 -0.09 14.37 -15.73
C LEU A 663 -1.09 15.52 -15.53
N HIS A 664 -2.40 15.26 -15.66
CA HIS A 664 -3.42 16.27 -15.36
C HIS A 664 -3.36 16.71 -13.88
N VAL A 665 -3.25 15.75 -12.96
CA VAL A 665 -3.06 15.99 -11.53
C VAL A 665 -1.76 16.76 -11.27
N PHE A 666 -0.66 16.37 -11.92
CA PHE A 666 0.60 17.08 -11.76
C PHE A 666 0.48 18.56 -12.13
N ASP A 667 -0.05 18.82 -13.32
CA ASP A 667 -0.12 20.16 -13.88
C ASP A 667 -1.16 21.04 -13.16
N SER A 668 -2.20 20.43 -12.57
CA SER A 668 -3.33 21.16 -11.96
C SER A 668 -3.30 21.27 -10.43
N VAL A 669 -2.54 20.41 -9.75
CA VAL A 669 -2.48 20.34 -8.28
C VAL A 669 -1.05 20.38 -7.77
N ILE A 670 -0.20 19.44 -8.20
CA ILE A 670 1.16 19.27 -7.66
C ILE A 670 2.02 20.50 -7.92
N ALA A 671 2.13 20.93 -9.18
CA ALA A 671 2.94 22.08 -9.55
C ALA A 671 2.44 23.40 -8.89
N PRO A 672 1.12 23.74 -8.93
CA PRO A 672 0.60 24.91 -8.21
C PRO A 672 0.86 24.88 -6.70
N ALA A 673 0.70 23.72 -6.06
CA ALA A 673 0.97 23.56 -4.62
C ALA A 673 2.45 23.81 -4.30
N ALA A 674 3.36 23.23 -5.10
CA ALA A 674 4.79 23.46 -4.97
C ALA A 674 5.16 24.94 -5.19
N GLU A 675 4.57 25.60 -6.19
CA GLU A 675 4.79 27.02 -6.47
C GLU A 675 4.32 27.92 -5.33
N ARG A 676 3.16 27.62 -4.72
CA ARG A 676 2.69 28.31 -3.52
C ARG A 676 3.66 28.11 -2.34
N PHE A 677 4.12 26.88 -2.14
CA PHE A 677 4.98 26.52 -1.02
C PHE A 677 6.40 27.07 -1.17
N ARG A 678 6.92 27.20 -2.40
CA ARG A 678 8.29 27.64 -2.73
C ARG A 678 9.35 26.84 -1.96
N PRO A 679 9.52 25.53 -2.22
CA PRO A 679 10.47 24.69 -1.52
C PRO A 679 11.92 25.07 -1.85
N ASP A 680 12.82 24.78 -0.92
CA ASP A 680 14.28 24.89 -1.10
C ASP A 680 14.90 23.59 -1.62
N LEU A 681 14.17 22.48 -1.56
CA LEU A 681 14.55 21.14 -2.03
C LEU A 681 13.29 20.35 -2.39
N ILE A 682 13.36 19.58 -3.47
CA ILE A 682 12.33 18.58 -3.81
C ILE A 682 12.93 17.18 -3.60
N LEU A 683 12.27 16.40 -2.75
CA LEU A 683 12.51 14.98 -2.55
C LEU A 683 11.36 14.18 -3.17
N VAL A 684 11.66 13.02 -3.70
CA VAL A 684 10.67 12.14 -4.33
C VAL A 684 10.76 10.75 -3.74
N SER A 685 9.68 10.29 -3.10
CA SER A 685 9.47 8.88 -2.76
C SER A 685 9.03 8.17 -4.03
N ALA A 686 9.96 7.42 -4.61
CA ALA A 686 9.89 6.91 -5.98
C ALA A 686 9.56 5.41 -5.98
N GLY A 687 8.29 5.11 -5.77
CA GLY A 687 7.72 3.77 -5.95
C GLY A 687 7.28 3.51 -7.38
N PHE A 688 7.45 2.28 -7.86
CA PHE A 688 7.11 1.91 -9.25
C PHE A 688 6.02 0.84 -9.34
N ASP A 689 5.34 0.55 -8.23
CA ASP A 689 4.21 -0.37 -8.13
C ASP A 689 2.89 0.18 -8.69
N ALA A 690 2.81 1.48 -8.98
CA ALA A 690 1.74 2.05 -9.78
C ALA A 690 1.82 1.69 -11.29
N HIS A 691 2.87 0.98 -11.70
CA HIS A 691 3.01 0.49 -13.08
C HIS A 691 1.96 -0.58 -13.38
N TRP A 692 1.36 -0.54 -14.57
CA TRP A 692 0.30 -1.49 -14.99
C TRP A 692 0.67 -2.98 -14.99
N ARG A 693 1.96 -3.34 -14.80
CA ARG A 693 2.44 -4.72 -14.76
C ARG A 693 2.68 -5.20 -13.34
N ASP A 694 2.64 -4.30 -12.36
CA ASP A 694 3.00 -4.64 -11.00
C ASP A 694 2.01 -5.64 -10.39
N PRO A 695 2.44 -6.67 -9.64
CA PRO A 695 1.49 -7.60 -9.01
C PRO A 695 0.50 -6.92 -8.06
N PHE A 696 0.82 -5.74 -7.52
CA PHE A 696 -0.06 -4.99 -6.61
C PHE A 696 -0.93 -3.94 -7.33
N GLN A 697 -1.21 -4.15 -8.63
CA GLN A 697 -1.98 -3.26 -9.52
C GLN A 697 -3.25 -2.61 -8.93
N GLY A 698 -3.31 -1.28 -9.06
CA GLY A 698 -4.52 -0.48 -8.94
C GLY A 698 -4.58 0.67 -9.95
N LEU A 699 -3.41 1.24 -10.27
CA LEU A 699 -3.20 2.21 -11.35
C LEU A 699 -2.60 1.53 -12.60
N GLN A 700 -2.49 2.29 -13.69
CA GLN A 700 -1.94 1.78 -14.96
C GLN A 700 -0.87 2.72 -15.54
N LEU A 701 0.02 3.21 -14.68
CA LEU A 701 1.15 4.02 -15.15
C LEU A 701 2.06 3.18 -16.04
N ARG A 702 2.72 3.84 -16.98
CA ARG A 702 3.74 3.22 -17.85
C ARG A 702 5.12 3.74 -17.49
N SER A 703 6.18 3.07 -17.93
CA SER A 703 7.56 3.55 -17.80
C SER A 703 7.72 5.00 -18.32
N SER A 704 7.08 5.32 -19.45
CA SER A 704 6.99 6.64 -20.07
C SER A 704 6.21 7.68 -19.25
N THR A 705 5.34 7.25 -18.35
CA THR A 705 4.69 8.16 -17.39
C THR A 705 5.73 8.66 -16.39
N TYR A 706 6.56 7.77 -15.84
CA TYR A 706 7.65 8.15 -14.94
C TYR A 706 8.71 9.03 -15.61
N TYR A 707 9.01 8.80 -16.90
CA TYR A 707 9.82 9.73 -17.71
C TYR A 707 9.25 11.15 -17.68
N LYS A 708 7.95 11.30 -17.99
CA LYS A 708 7.28 12.61 -18.08
C LYS A 708 7.13 13.28 -16.71
N LEU A 709 6.94 12.50 -15.65
CA LEU A 709 6.97 13.00 -14.27
C LEU A 709 8.35 13.52 -13.90
N ALA A 710 9.41 12.74 -14.17
CA ALA A 710 10.79 13.15 -13.88
C ALA A 710 11.18 14.43 -14.63
N GLN A 711 10.77 14.59 -15.90
CA GLN A 711 10.99 15.84 -16.65
C GLN A 711 10.29 17.04 -16.00
N ARG A 712 9.02 16.88 -15.60
CA ARG A 712 8.26 17.93 -14.95
C ARG A 712 8.83 18.30 -13.59
N LEU A 713 9.26 17.31 -12.81
CA LEU A 713 9.91 17.50 -11.51
C LEU A 713 11.26 18.22 -11.66
N GLN A 714 12.08 17.85 -12.63
CA GLN A 714 13.34 18.53 -12.92
C GLN A 714 13.09 19.99 -13.31
N ALA A 715 12.11 20.25 -14.18
CA ALA A 715 11.73 21.61 -14.57
C ALA A 715 11.21 22.42 -13.36
N LEU A 716 10.41 21.81 -12.49
CA LEU A 716 9.90 22.43 -11.27
C LEU A 716 11.03 22.75 -10.29
N ALA A 717 11.97 21.82 -10.10
CA ALA A 717 13.13 22.01 -9.23
C ALA A 717 14.05 23.14 -9.72
N VAL A 718 14.30 23.21 -11.03
CA VAL A 718 15.07 24.31 -11.63
C VAL A 718 14.41 25.66 -11.39
N ARG A 719 13.07 25.73 -11.48
CA ARG A 719 12.32 26.97 -11.24
C ARG A 719 12.25 27.37 -9.77
N LEU A 720 12.12 26.41 -8.85
CA LEU A 720 11.76 26.70 -7.46
C LEU A 720 12.92 26.56 -6.46
N CYS A 721 13.87 25.66 -6.70
CA CYS A 721 14.88 25.27 -5.71
C CYS A 721 16.29 25.12 -6.30
N ALA A 722 16.66 25.95 -7.29
CA ALA A 722 17.97 25.93 -7.94
C ALA A 722 18.38 24.53 -8.48
N GLY A 723 17.39 23.77 -8.96
CA GLY A 723 17.60 22.44 -9.52
C GLY A 723 17.81 21.33 -8.48
N ARG A 724 17.65 21.62 -7.18
CA ARG A 724 17.84 20.62 -6.12
C ARG A 724 16.71 19.60 -6.09
N LEU A 725 16.97 18.42 -6.67
CA LEU A 725 16.03 17.32 -6.81
C LEU A 725 16.70 15.97 -6.48
N ALA A 726 16.09 15.17 -5.61
CA ALA A 726 16.54 13.82 -5.32
C ALA A 726 15.38 12.82 -5.26
N PHE A 727 15.55 11.66 -5.88
CA PHE A 727 14.63 10.52 -5.86
C PHE A 727 15.17 9.43 -4.93
N LEU A 728 14.29 8.77 -4.19
CA LEU A 728 14.61 7.67 -3.29
C LEU A 728 13.70 6.49 -3.64
N LEU A 729 14.27 5.33 -3.97
CA LEU A 729 13.50 4.15 -4.35
C LEU A 729 12.61 3.66 -3.18
N GLU A 730 11.32 3.44 -3.46
CA GLU A 730 10.33 2.88 -2.52
C GLU A 730 9.86 1.49 -3.01
N GLY A 731 8.57 1.32 -3.33
CA GLY A 731 7.93 0.09 -3.84
C GLY A 731 8.21 -0.21 -5.32
N GLY A 732 7.48 -1.18 -5.87
CA GLY A 732 7.67 -1.71 -7.23
C GLY A 732 8.28 -3.11 -7.23
N TYR A 733 7.47 -4.09 -7.59
CA TYR A 733 7.70 -5.52 -7.32
C TYR A 733 7.68 -6.38 -8.59
N HIS A 734 7.17 -5.86 -9.70
CA HIS A 734 7.44 -6.44 -11.01
C HIS A 734 8.83 -6.01 -11.50
N THR A 735 9.80 -6.92 -11.40
CA THR A 735 11.24 -6.64 -11.59
C THR A 735 11.58 -5.96 -12.93
N GLU A 736 10.99 -6.40 -14.04
CA GLU A 736 11.22 -5.73 -15.34
C GLU A 736 10.59 -4.33 -15.38
N ALA A 737 9.44 -4.14 -14.75
CA ALA A 737 8.70 -2.88 -14.82
C ALA A 737 9.39 -1.80 -14.01
N VAL A 738 9.89 -2.13 -12.81
CA VAL A 738 10.70 -1.21 -12.01
C VAL A 738 12.01 -0.86 -12.72
N GLY A 739 12.69 -1.85 -13.32
CA GLY A 739 13.93 -1.63 -14.07
C GLY A 739 13.75 -0.71 -15.28
N GLU A 740 12.73 -0.96 -16.11
CA GLU A 740 12.38 -0.12 -17.25
C GLU A 740 11.98 1.31 -16.81
N SER A 741 11.18 1.43 -15.75
CA SER A 741 10.71 2.73 -15.25
C SER A 741 11.85 3.58 -14.70
N VAL A 742 12.79 2.98 -13.96
CA VAL A 742 13.98 3.69 -13.49
C VAL A 742 14.88 4.11 -14.65
N CYS A 743 15.03 3.26 -15.69
CA CYS A 743 15.77 3.65 -16.89
C CYS A 743 15.12 4.86 -17.57
N GLU A 744 13.80 4.90 -17.68
CA GLU A 744 13.05 6.05 -18.20
C GLU A 744 13.25 7.31 -17.34
N VAL A 745 13.25 7.20 -16.01
CA VAL A 745 13.59 8.34 -15.13
C VAL A 745 15.03 8.82 -15.37
N PHE A 746 16.00 7.92 -15.48
CA PHE A 746 17.39 8.29 -15.76
C PHE A 746 17.52 9.00 -17.11
N LEU A 747 16.87 8.48 -18.16
CA LEU A 747 16.85 9.12 -19.47
C LEU A 747 16.23 10.52 -19.40
N ALA A 748 15.12 10.71 -18.68
CA ALA A 748 14.51 12.01 -18.48
C ALA A 748 15.47 13.01 -17.82
N LEU A 749 16.08 12.62 -16.70
CA LEU A 749 16.97 13.48 -15.92
C LEU A 749 18.28 13.81 -16.67
N LEU A 750 18.75 12.91 -17.52
CA LEU A 750 19.91 13.09 -18.41
C LEU A 750 19.56 13.82 -19.72
N GLY A 751 18.31 14.28 -19.89
CA GLY A 751 17.89 15.02 -21.08
C GLY A 751 17.87 14.18 -22.36
N ARG A 752 17.65 12.86 -22.24
CA ARG A 752 17.62 11.90 -23.35
C ARG A 752 16.18 11.51 -23.70
N PRO A 753 15.90 11.10 -24.95
CA PRO A 753 14.56 10.70 -25.35
C PRO A 753 14.14 9.41 -24.64
N SER A 754 12.85 9.31 -24.33
CA SER A 754 12.21 8.08 -23.84
C SER A 754 12.35 6.94 -24.85
N VAL A 755 12.52 5.71 -24.35
CA VAL A 755 12.59 4.49 -25.15
C VAL A 755 11.18 3.98 -25.46
N GLU A 756 10.29 3.97 -24.46
CA GLU A 756 8.90 3.57 -24.64
C GLU A 756 8.10 4.60 -25.48
N GLY A 757 8.44 5.89 -25.36
CA GLY A 757 7.77 7.03 -26.01
C GLY A 757 7.77 7.05 -27.55
N GLN A 758 8.18 5.97 -28.22
CA GLN A 758 8.06 5.76 -29.67
C GLN A 758 7.05 4.66 -30.04
N ALA A 759 6.56 3.86 -29.08
CA ALA A 759 5.60 2.79 -29.31
C ALA A 759 4.24 3.15 -28.69
N ALA A 760 3.17 3.19 -29.49
CA ALA A 760 1.82 3.31 -28.97
C ALA A 760 1.39 1.98 -28.34
N LEU A 761 1.63 1.83 -27.03
CA LEU A 761 1.06 0.74 -26.25
C LEU A 761 -0.39 1.07 -25.89
N GLN A 762 -1.30 0.17 -26.26
CA GLN A 762 -2.69 0.22 -25.84
C GLN A 762 -2.74 -0.04 -24.34
N LEU A 763 -3.30 0.89 -23.57
CA LEU A 763 -3.50 0.72 -22.13
C LEU A 763 -4.45 -0.46 -21.87
N PRO A 764 -4.28 -1.20 -20.75
CA PRO A 764 -5.18 -2.30 -20.41
C PRO A 764 -6.64 -1.86 -20.31
N ARG A 765 -6.88 -0.66 -19.77
CA ARG A 765 -8.20 -0.06 -19.60
C ARG A 765 -8.22 1.42 -20.03
N PRO A 766 -9.38 1.99 -20.38
CA PRO A 766 -9.54 3.43 -20.53
C PRO A 766 -9.25 4.15 -19.20
N GLU A 767 -8.61 5.32 -19.27
CA GLU A 767 -8.35 6.13 -18.08
C GLU A 767 -9.64 6.86 -17.61
N PRO A 768 -9.93 6.94 -16.30
CA PRO A 768 -11.11 7.60 -15.72
C PRO A 768 -10.94 9.12 -15.64
N VAL A 769 -10.72 9.78 -16.80
CA VAL A 769 -10.35 11.21 -16.86
C VAL A 769 -11.41 12.10 -16.19
N ALA A 770 -12.70 11.85 -16.39
CA ALA A 770 -13.76 12.66 -15.80
C ALA A 770 -13.81 12.56 -14.26
N GLU A 771 -13.49 11.40 -13.69
CA GLU A 771 -13.39 11.23 -12.24
C GLU A 771 -12.18 12.00 -11.68
N VAL A 772 -11.07 11.97 -12.42
CA VAL A 772 -9.87 12.73 -12.06
C VAL A 772 -10.09 14.24 -12.20
N ASP A 773 -10.85 14.70 -13.20
CA ASP A 773 -11.23 16.12 -13.31
C ASP A 773 -12.02 16.57 -12.07
N ALA A 774 -12.98 15.76 -11.62
CA ALA A 774 -13.75 16.04 -10.40
C ALA A 774 -12.88 16.03 -9.14
N LEU A 775 -11.94 15.07 -9.04
CA LEU A 775 -10.95 15.01 -7.96
C LEU A 775 -10.06 16.27 -7.95
N VAL A 776 -9.58 16.70 -9.11
CA VAL A 776 -8.77 17.93 -9.26
C VAL A 776 -9.57 19.15 -8.80
N GLU A 777 -10.84 19.28 -9.19
CA GLU A 777 -11.70 20.37 -8.72
C GLU A 777 -11.91 20.35 -7.20
N GLN A 778 -12.05 19.16 -6.59
CA GLN A 778 -12.13 19.01 -5.14
C GLN A 778 -10.83 19.44 -4.46
N LEU A 779 -9.68 18.93 -4.92
CA LEU A 779 -8.36 19.26 -4.37
C LEU A 779 -8.06 20.75 -4.46
N ARG A 780 -8.39 21.39 -5.59
CA ARG A 780 -8.21 22.84 -5.76
C ARG A 780 -9.08 23.64 -4.80
N ARG A 781 -10.28 23.19 -4.49
CA ARG A 781 -11.14 23.82 -3.47
C ARG A 781 -10.58 23.63 -2.07
N VAL A 782 -10.28 22.38 -1.69
CA VAL A 782 -9.78 22.04 -0.34
C VAL A 782 -8.47 22.79 -0.04
N HIS A 783 -7.56 22.83 -1.01
CA HIS A 783 -6.27 23.45 -0.84
C HIS A 783 -6.21 24.91 -1.29
N SER A 784 -7.24 25.49 -1.92
CA SER A 784 -7.19 26.85 -2.49
C SER A 784 -6.08 27.04 -3.53
N LEU A 785 -6.14 26.27 -4.63
CA LEU A 785 -5.17 26.25 -5.75
C LEU A 785 -5.70 26.80 -7.08
#